data_AF-A0ABD0VRX4-F1
#
_entry.id   AF-A0ABD0VRX4-F1
#
_cell.length_a   1.000
_cell.length_b   1.000
_cell.length_c   1.000
_cell.angle_alpha   90.00
_cell.angle_beta   90.00
_cell.angle_gamma   90.00
#
_symmetry.space_group_name_H-M   'P 1'
#
loop_
_entity.id
_entity.type
_entity.pdbx_description
1 polymer ?
#
loop_
_entity_poly.entity_id
_entity_poly.type
_entity_poly.pdbx_seq_one_letter_code
_entity_poly.pdbx_strand_id
1 'polypeptide(L)'
;MSSIAAAPNGGMIPVDEALAMVLQAAARLPSVSVPLVDALGLVLAEDIRAPDPLPPFRASIKDGYAVVASDGPGEYPIIIESRAGNDGAGVEVTPGTVAYVTTGGPIPDGADSVVQIENSKPLNGTADGMKMVKILVKVPRGLDIREMGSDIEKDAVVLKSGELLGSAEIGLLATVGVTMVKVYPRPRVAVLSTGDELVEPSTKSLGRGQIRDSNRAMLLTAALQQQSKVVDLGIARDDEENINKIFDTAIESGVDILLTSGGVSMGDKDLVKPMLRRKGTILFEKVFMKPGKPLTFAKITTKSEDKGSAKTVLAFGLPGNPVSCLVCFQLFVVPAIRCLSGWPNPQLTRVHARIAQQIRTSADRPEYHRAILRWEFDDGSGLPGFVAVSTGGQLSSRLMSMKSANALLELPSTGQILGAGTSVQAILLSDIGSFSLNQSGKVTPSASSHTDGTANCLQTGIVLKERNVKVAILTVSDTVANGVGPDRSGPRAVSVVNTSSEALGGACVVTTAVVPDEVDKIKEVLKKWSDIDRVDLILTLGGTGFTPRDVTPEATKALLQKDAPGLSFVMLQESLKVTPFAMLSRAAAGIRGSTLIINMPGNPNAVAECIEALLPALKHALRQIKGDKREKHPRHIPHAQSQPTDQWEKSFKSATSGC
;
A
#
# COMPACT_ATOMS: atom_id res chain seq x y z
N MET A 1 -8.65 -2.67 -55.46
CA MET A 1 -7.31 -3.28 -55.42
C MET A 1 -6.28 -2.18 -55.25
N SER A 2 -5.84 -1.91 -54.03
CA SER A 2 -4.59 -1.17 -53.78
C SER A 2 -3.69 -2.07 -52.95
N SER A 3 -2.54 -2.39 -53.53
CA SER A 3 -1.48 -3.22 -52.96
C SER A 3 -1.03 -2.64 -51.61
N ILE A 4 -1.25 -3.41 -50.54
CA ILE A 4 -0.61 -3.17 -49.24
C ILE A 4 0.84 -3.60 -49.40
N ALA A 5 1.75 -2.62 -49.44
CA ALA A 5 3.19 -2.87 -49.41
C ALA A 5 3.53 -3.70 -48.16
N ALA A 6 4.26 -4.80 -48.35
CA ALA A 6 4.68 -5.68 -47.27
C ALA A 6 5.54 -4.90 -46.25
N ALA A 7 5.10 -4.87 -44.99
CA ALA A 7 5.81 -4.19 -43.91
C ALA A 7 7.22 -4.79 -43.72
N PRO A 8 8.26 -3.97 -43.48
CA PRO A 8 9.67 -4.38 -43.47
C PRO A 8 10.08 -5.40 -42.37
N ASN A 9 9.18 -5.74 -41.44
CA ASN A 9 9.46 -6.57 -40.26
C ASN A 9 8.80 -7.97 -40.30
N GLY A 10 8.60 -8.58 -41.46
CA GLY A 10 8.04 -9.94 -41.56
C GLY A 10 6.62 -10.07 -41.01
N GLY A 11 5.81 -9.01 -41.15
CA GLY A 11 4.43 -8.94 -40.65
C GLY A 11 4.28 -8.73 -39.14
N MET A 12 5.36 -8.33 -38.44
CA MET A 12 5.31 -7.92 -37.02
C MET A 12 5.07 -6.42 -36.92
N ILE A 13 4.18 -5.99 -36.01
CA ILE A 13 3.93 -4.57 -35.74
C ILE A 13 4.73 -4.08 -34.51
N PRO A 14 5.15 -2.80 -34.45
CA PRO A 14 5.79 -2.21 -33.27
C PRO A 14 4.90 -2.25 -32.02
N VAL A 15 5.52 -2.19 -30.83
CA VAL A 15 4.78 -2.23 -29.54
C VAL A 15 3.84 -1.04 -29.38
N ASP A 16 4.28 0.17 -29.71
CA ASP A 16 3.45 1.37 -29.57
C ASP A 16 2.23 1.34 -30.50
N GLU A 17 2.41 0.81 -31.72
CA GLU A 17 1.32 0.61 -32.67
C GLU A 17 0.31 -0.44 -32.16
N ALA A 18 0.82 -1.58 -31.66
CA ALA A 18 0.00 -2.62 -31.05
C ALA A 18 -0.80 -2.10 -29.83
N LEU A 19 -0.14 -1.31 -28.96
CA LEU A 19 -0.78 -0.70 -27.79
C LEU A 19 -1.84 0.32 -28.22
N ALA A 20 -1.58 1.14 -29.23
CA ALA A 20 -2.56 2.08 -29.76
C ALA A 20 -3.81 1.36 -30.29
N MET A 21 -3.65 0.26 -31.02
CA MET A 21 -4.78 -0.58 -31.48
C MET A 21 -5.58 -1.16 -30.31
N VAL A 22 -4.91 -1.61 -29.25
CA VAL A 22 -5.56 -2.09 -28.01
C VAL A 22 -6.38 -1.00 -27.35
N LEU A 23 -5.80 0.18 -27.15
CA LEU A 23 -6.46 1.31 -26.50
C LEU A 23 -7.62 1.86 -27.34
N GLN A 24 -7.50 1.87 -28.67
CA GLN A 24 -8.59 2.27 -29.56
C GLN A 24 -9.77 1.29 -29.53
N ALA A 25 -9.50 0.00 -29.33
CA ALA A 25 -10.55 -1.01 -29.19
C ALA A 25 -11.21 -1.00 -27.79
N ALA A 26 -10.49 -0.51 -26.76
CA ALA A 26 -10.95 -0.43 -25.39
C ALA A 26 -11.82 0.81 -25.15
N ALA A 27 -13.15 0.64 -25.10
CA ALA A 27 -14.07 1.70 -24.72
C ALA A 27 -14.32 1.68 -23.20
N ARG A 28 -14.32 2.86 -22.55
CA ARG A 28 -14.65 3.00 -21.13
C ARG A 28 -15.96 2.27 -20.80
N LEU A 29 -15.98 1.56 -19.69
CA LEU A 29 -17.19 0.88 -19.23
C LEU A 29 -18.26 1.90 -18.83
N PRO A 30 -19.55 1.55 -18.90
CA PRO A 30 -20.61 2.39 -18.34
C PRO A 30 -20.36 2.64 -16.86
N SER A 31 -20.57 3.88 -16.41
CA SER A 31 -20.40 4.24 -15.01
C SER A 31 -21.49 3.61 -14.13
N VAL A 32 -21.13 3.37 -12.87
CA VAL A 32 -21.99 2.78 -11.84
C VAL A 32 -21.94 3.65 -10.58
N SER A 33 -23.00 3.60 -9.78
CA SER A 33 -23.01 4.26 -8.47
C SER A 33 -22.64 3.24 -7.39
N VAL A 34 -21.66 3.58 -6.54
CA VAL A 34 -21.15 2.72 -5.47
C VAL A 34 -21.13 3.47 -4.14
N PRO A 35 -21.24 2.77 -2.99
CA PRO A 35 -20.99 3.38 -1.69
C PRO A 35 -19.58 3.99 -1.60
N LEU A 36 -19.42 5.06 -0.83
CA LEU A 36 -18.13 5.76 -0.64
C LEU A 36 -16.98 4.80 -0.25
N VAL A 37 -17.26 3.83 0.62
CA VAL A 37 -16.27 2.84 1.07
C VAL A 37 -15.74 1.92 -0.04
N ASP A 38 -16.52 1.74 -1.10
CA ASP A 38 -16.18 0.90 -2.26
C ASP A 38 -15.58 1.71 -3.41
N ALA A 39 -15.51 3.05 -3.28
CA ALA A 39 -15.03 3.95 -4.32
C ALA A 39 -13.50 4.06 -4.40
N LEU A 40 -12.77 3.59 -3.37
CA LEU A 40 -11.32 3.67 -3.30
C LEU A 40 -10.65 2.99 -4.52
N GLY A 41 -9.77 3.72 -5.18
CA GLY A 41 -9.03 3.27 -6.36
C GLY A 41 -9.83 3.30 -7.66
N LEU A 42 -11.11 3.66 -7.64
CA LEU A 42 -11.91 3.83 -8.85
C LEU A 42 -11.75 5.24 -9.42
N VAL A 43 -12.13 5.40 -10.69
CA VAL A 43 -12.09 6.70 -11.37
C VAL A 43 -13.46 7.34 -11.32
N LEU A 44 -13.51 8.59 -10.88
CA LEU A 44 -14.73 9.38 -10.77
C LEU A 44 -15.35 9.64 -12.16
N ALA A 45 -16.68 9.52 -12.28
CA ALA A 45 -17.38 9.62 -13.57
C ALA A 45 -18.22 10.91 -13.73
N GLU A 46 -18.23 11.79 -12.72
CA GLU A 46 -18.89 13.09 -12.74
C GLU A 46 -18.17 14.08 -11.83
N ASP A 47 -18.30 15.38 -12.09
CA ASP A 47 -17.76 16.40 -11.20
C ASP A 47 -18.54 16.43 -9.89
N ILE A 48 -17.84 16.64 -8.77
CA ILE A 48 -18.44 16.77 -7.45
C ILE A 48 -18.35 18.22 -7.00
N ARG A 49 -19.48 18.76 -6.55
CA ARG A 49 -19.60 20.13 -6.06
C ARG A 49 -19.86 20.15 -4.57
N ALA A 50 -19.31 21.13 -3.87
CA ALA A 50 -19.57 21.35 -2.46
C ALA A 50 -20.97 21.98 -2.27
N PRO A 51 -21.91 21.34 -1.54
CA PRO A 51 -23.23 21.93 -1.28
C PRO A 51 -23.15 23.11 -0.30
N ASP A 52 -22.12 23.12 0.54
CA ASP A 52 -21.89 24.07 1.63
C ASP A 52 -20.40 24.49 1.64
N PRO A 53 -20.07 25.68 2.17
CA PRO A 53 -18.69 26.09 2.31
C PRO A 53 -17.97 25.31 3.44
N LEU A 54 -16.64 25.23 3.36
CA LEU A 54 -15.77 24.72 4.42
C LEU A 54 -14.72 25.78 4.83
N PRO A 55 -14.64 26.17 6.12
CA PRO A 55 -15.63 25.87 7.16
C PRO A 55 -16.99 26.55 6.85
N PRO A 56 -18.12 26.02 7.38
CA PRO A 56 -19.44 26.59 7.15
C PRO A 56 -19.76 27.80 8.04
N PHE A 57 -18.82 28.19 8.91
CA PHE A 57 -18.88 29.34 9.81
C PHE A 57 -17.45 29.86 10.04
N ARG A 58 -17.31 31.06 10.62
CA ARG A 58 -16.01 31.60 11.03
C ARG A 58 -15.44 30.73 12.15
N ALA A 59 -14.32 30.07 11.93
CA ALA A 59 -13.75 29.09 12.86
C ALA A 59 -12.40 29.54 13.41
N SER A 60 -12.13 29.24 14.68
CA SER A 60 -10.81 29.51 15.25
C SER A 60 -9.75 28.57 14.67
N ILE A 61 -8.57 29.12 14.34
CA ILE A 61 -7.37 28.35 13.96
C ILE A 61 -6.63 27.81 15.20
N LYS A 62 -6.85 28.43 16.37
CA LYS A 62 -6.10 28.17 17.60
C LYS A 62 -7.00 27.93 18.80
N ASP A 63 -6.46 27.27 19.80
CA ASP A 63 -7.01 27.35 21.16
C ASP A 63 -6.58 28.69 21.78
N GLY A 64 -7.52 29.44 22.35
CA GLY A 64 -7.25 30.79 22.81
C GLY A 64 -8.50 31.60 23.13
N TYR A 65 -8.45 32.90 22.82
CA TYR A 65 -9.51 33.84 23.11
C TYR A 65 -9.89 34.62 21.87
N ALA A 66 -11.17 34.57 21.48
CA ALA A 66 -11.74 35.45 20.49
C ALA A 66 -11.94 36.84 21.13
N VAL A 67 -11.40 37.85 20.48
CA VAL A 67 -11.27 39.23 20.99
C VAL A 67 -11.76 40.24 19.96
N VAL A 68 -11.99 41.47 20.42
CA VAL A 68 -12.00 42.65 19.55
C VAL A 68 -10.56 43.19 19.45
N ALA A 69 -9.96 43.09 18.26
CA ALA A 69 -8.54 43.38 18.03
C ALA A 69 -8.11 44.80 18.43
N SER A 70 -9.05 45.77 18.40
CA SER A 70 -8.79 47.15 18.81
C SER A 70 -8.50 47.31 20.30
N ASP A 71 -8.97 46.41 21.16
CA ASP A 71 -8.82 46.51 22.62
C ASP A 71 -7.35 46.34 23.04
N GLY A 72 -6.62 45.42 22.39
CA GLY A 72 -5.21 45.18 22.64
C GLY A 72 -4.93 44.47 23.98
N PRO A 73 -3.68 44.53 24.49
CA PRO A 73 -3.30 43.88 25.75
C PRO A 73 -4.05 44.45 26.94
N GLY A 74 -4.59 43.59 27.80
CA GLY A 74 -5.46 43.99 28.90
C GLY A 74 -6.00 42.80 29.69
N GLU A 75 -6.80 43.08 30.71
CA GLU A 75 -7.50 42.08 31.52
C GLU A 75 -8.99 42.14 31.17
N TYR A 76 -9.57 41.01 30.77
CA TYR A 76 -10.92 40.95 30.22
C TYR A 76 -11.74 39.81 30.86
N PRO A 77 -13.05 40.01 31.07
CA PRO A 77 -13.97 38.94 31.43
C PRO A 77 -14.20 38.01 30.23
N ILE A 78 -14.20 36.71 30.52
CA ILE A 78 -14.57 35.65 29.59
C ILE A 78 -16.08 35.48 29.66
N ILE A 79 -16.80 36.01 28.66
CA ILE A 79 -18.26 36.05 28.65
C ILE A 79 -18.90 34.73 28.18
N ILE A 80 -18.14 33.93 27.42
CA ILE A 80 -18.58 32.62 26.93
C ILE A 80 -17.39 31.72 26.57
N GLU A 81 -17.63 30.42 26.52
CA GLU A 81 -16.68 29.42 26.03
C GLU A 81 -17.30 28.76 24.78
N SER A 82 -16.65 28.86 23.62
CA SER A 82 -17.11 28.35 22.33
C SER A 82 -16.20 27.25 21.79
N ARG A 83 -16.67 26.00 21.81
CA ARG A 83 -15.86 24.84 21.40
C ARG A 83 -16.39 24.18 20.14
N ALA A 84 -17.69 23.94 20.07
CA ALA A 84 -18.35 23.29 18.95
C ALA A 84 -19.87 23.51 18.98
N GLY A 85 -20.55 23.10 17.90
CA GLY A 85 -22.01 23.11 17.86
C GLY A 85 -22.61 24.50 18.06
N ASN A 86 -23.54 24.62 19.02
CA ASN A 86 -24.25 25.87 19.31
C ASN A 86 -23.57 26.73 20.40
N ASP A 87 -22.34 26.41 20.80
CA ASP A 87 -21.66 27.21 21.82
C ASP A 87 -21.47 28.66 21.32
N GLY A 88 -21.75 29.63 22.19
CA GLY A 88 -21.67 31.05 21.82
C GLY A 88 -22.80 31.57 20.94
N ALA A 89 -23.78 30.73 20.55
CA ALA A 89 -24.91 31.18 19.74
C ALA A 89 -25.74 32.25 20.49
N GLY A 90 -25.96 33.39 19.83
CA GLY A 90 -26.69 34.53 20.39
C GLY A 90 -25.90 35.36 21.42
N VAL A 91 -24.61 35.07 21.62
CA VAL A 91 -23.71 35.86 22.46
C VAL A 91 -22.78 36.69 21.58
N GLU A 92 -22.77 38.01 21.78
CA GLU A 92 -21.89 38.93 21.07
C GLU A 92 -20.71 39.34 21.97
N VAL A 93 -19.48 39.17 21.46
CA VAL A 93 -18.25 39.67 22.08
C VAL A 93 -18.14 41.15 21.79
N THR A 94 -18.38 41.97 22.81
CA THR A 94 -18.29 43.43 22.74
C THR A 94 -16.91 43.93 23.16
N PRO A 95 -16.50 45.17 22.79
CA PRO A 95 -15.25 45.76 23.27
C PRO A 95 -15.12 45.67 24.80
N GLY A 96 -13.95 45.26 25.28
CA GLY A 96 -13.67 45.02 26.69
C GLY A 96 -14.08 43.64 27.20
N THR A 97 -14.51 42.72 26.33
CA THR A 97 -14.86 41.33 26.68
C THR A 97 -14.19 40.35 25.74
N VAL A 98 -14.08 39.09 26.15
CA VAL A 98 -13.51 38.02 25.31
C VAL A 98 -14.32 36.72 25.42
N ALA A 99 -14.19 35.85 24.43
CA ALA A 99 -14.71 34.48 24.49
C ALA A 99 -13.56 33.48 24.44
N TYR A 100 -13.58 32.46 25.29
CA TYR A 100 -12.64 31.34 25.13
C TYR A 100 -13.05 30.52 23.91
N VAL A 101 -12.11 30.19 23.04
CA VAL A 101 -12.34 29.37 21.85
C VAL A 101 -11.33 28.23 21.76
N THR A 102 -11.77 27.09 21.24
CA THR A 102 -10.85 26.01 20.82
C THR A 102 -10.69 25.99 19.30
N THR A 103 -9.66 25.32 18.81
CA THR A 103 -9.41 25.09 17.39
C THR A 103 -10.63 24.42 16.75
N GLY A 104 -11.15 25.03 15.68
CA GLY A 104 -12.38 24.61 15.01
C GLY A 104 -13.69 25.12 15.64
N GLY A 105 -13.62 25.75 16.82
CA GLY A 105 -14.78 26.34 17.48
C GLY A 105 -15.32 27.56 16.72
N PRO A 106 -16.65 27.78 16.71
CA PRO A 106 -17.25 28.92 16.05
C PRO A 106 -16.86 30.23 16.76
N ILE A 107 -16.42 31.21 15.98
CA ILE A 107 -16.13 32.55 16.48
C ILE A 107 -17.45 33.26 16.80
N PRO A 108 -17.71 33.66 18.06
CA PRO A 108 -18.91 34.41 18.40
C PRO A 108 -18.99 35.74 17.65
N ASP A 109 -20.21 36.25 17.47
CA ASP A 109 -20.43 37.55 16.82
C ASP A 109 -19.69 38.67 17.57
N GLY A 110 -19.30 39.73 16.86
CA GLY A 110 -18.53 40.85 17.43
C GLY A 110 -17.01 40.61 17.54
N ALA A 111 -16.55 39.36 17.72
CA ALA A 111 -15.13 39.05 17.72
C ALA A 111 -14.52 39.07 16.31
N ASP A 112 -13.37 39.73 16.15
CA ASP A 112 -12.72 39.94 14.85
C ASP A 112 -11.29 39.37 14.76
N SER A 113 -10.75 38.83 15.87
CA SER A 113 -9.48 38.08 15.90
C SER A 113 -9.44 37.05 17.02
N VAL A 114 -8.49 36.10 16.94
CA VAL A 114 -8.17 35.17 18.02
C VAL A 114 -6.74 35.42 18.53
N VAL A 115 -6.57 35.42 19.84
CA VAL A 115 -5.26 35.38 20.51
C VAL A 115 -5.04 33.98 21.06
N GLN A 116 -4.01 33.28 20.55
CA GLN A 116 -3.66 31.94 21.04
C GLN A 116 -3.37 31.93 22.55
N ILE A 117 -3.67 30.81 23.21
CA ILE A 117 -3.63 30.67 24.67
C ILE A 117 -2.25 30.99 25.27
N GLU A 118 -1.16 30.71 24.54
CA GLU A 118 0.22 31.00 24.95
C GLU A 118 0.49 32.50 25.13
N ASN A 119 -0.30 33.35 24.45
CA ASN A 119 -0.24 34.80 24.54
C ASN A 119 -1.28 35.37 25.52
N SER A 120 -1.71 34.55 26.48
CA SER A 120 -2.65 34.93 27.52
C SER A 120 -2.22 34.38 28.89
N LYS A 121 -2.77 34.94 29.98
CA LYS A 121 -2.62 34.39 31.34
C LYS A 121 -3.97 34.37 32.04
N PRO A 122 -4.44 33.21 32.56
CA PRO A 122 -5.62 33.19 33.40
C PRO A 122 -5.36 34.01 34.68
N LEU A 123 -6.38 34.71 35.16
CA LEU A 123 -6.30 35.50 36.38
C LEU A 123 -7.08 34.83 37.51
N ASN A 124 -6.53 34.87 38.73
CA ASN A 124 -7.20 34.37 39.92
C ASN A 124 -8.20 35.43 40.42
N GLY A 125 -9.42 35.41 39.89
CA GLY A 125 -10.50 36.32 40.26
C GLY A 125 -11.69 36.24 39.30
N THR A 126 -12.82 36.80 39.71
CA THR A 126 -14.01 36.95 38.87
C THR A 126 -14.48 38.40 38.83
N ALA A 127 -14.83 38.91 37.65
CA ALA A 127 -15.60 40.14 37.52
C ALA A 127 -17.06 39.76 37.24
N ASP A 128 -18.01 40.21 38.08
CA ASP A 128 -19.43 39.88 37.95
C ASP A 128 -19.72 38.37 37.81
N GLY A 129 -18.93 37.54 38.49
CA GLY A 129 -19.04 36.07 38.44
C GLY A 129 -18.40 35.40 37.21
N MET A 130 -17.82 36.16 36.29
CA MET A 130 -17.16 35.67 35.09
C MET A 130 -15.67 35.44 35.32
N LYS A 131 -15.10 34.40 34.69
CA LYS A 131 -13.64 34.15 34.72
C LYS A 131 -12.90 35.29 34.02
N MET A 132 -11.69 35.59 34.46
CA MET A 132 -10.88 36.67 33.89
C MET A 132 -9.63 36.12 33.20
N VAL A 133 -9.21 36.79 32.11
CA VAL A 133 -7.96 36.50 31.41
C VAL A 133 -7.20 37.78 31.09
N LYS A 134 -5.87 37.71 31.18
CA LYS A 134 -4.97 38.74 30.70
C LYS A 134 -4.47 38.41 29.30
N ILE A 135 -4.80 39.24 28.32
CA ILE A 135 -4.24 39.20 26.97
C ILE A 135 -2.92 39.95 26.96
N LEU A 136 -1.84 39.30 26.48
CA LEU A 136 -0.47 39.82 26.59
C LEU A 136 -0.02 40.62 25.37
N VAL A 137 -0.66 40.41 24.21
CA VAL A 137 -0.19 40.94 22.92
C VAL A 137 -1.33 41.62 22.17
N LYS A 138 -0.99 42.59 21.33
CA LYS A 138 -1.91 43.16 20.34
C LYS A 138 -1.86 42.30 19.08
N VAL A 139 -3.02 41.99 18.50
CA VAL A 139 -3.13 41.24 17.25
C VAL A 139 -3.83 42.08 16.17
N PRO A 140 -3.51 41.90 14.87
CA PRO A 140 -4.27 42.53 13.80
C PRO A 140 -5.65 41.88 13.68
N ARG A 141 -6.61 42.62 13.07
CA ARG A 141 -7.94 42.10 12.71
C ARG A 141 -7.82 40.90 11.75
N GLY A 142 -8.62 39.86 11.98
CA GLY A 142 -8.68 38.64 11.18
C GLY A 142 -7.63 37.59 11.54
N LEU A 143 -6.78 37.83 12.54
CA LEU A 143 -5.74 36.86 12.93
C LEU A 143 -6.39 35.59 13.50
N ASP A 144 -5.86 34.44 13.07
CA ASP A 144 -6.22 33.11 13.58
C ASP A 144 -7.73 32.77 13.45
N ILE A 145 -8.39 33.35 12.45
CA ILE A 145 -9.76 33.02 12.05
C ILE A 145 -9.75 32.45 10.62
N ARG A 146 -10.34 31.27 10.45
CA ARG A 146 -10.74 30.74 9.15
C ARG A 146 -12.10 31.32 8.79
N GLU A 147 -12.12 32.17 7.78
CA GLU A 147 -13.36 32.73 7.25
C GLU A 147 -14.21 31.62 6.60
N MET A 148 -15.52 31.85 6.54
CA MET A 148 -16.44 30.89 5.93
C MET A 148 -16.02 30.61 4.48
N GLY A 149 -15.88 29.33 4.14
CA GLY A 149 -15.50 28.89 2.79
C GLY A 149 -14.03 29.12 2.44
N SER A 150 -13.15 29.45 3.39
CA SER A 150 -11.72 29.66 3.12
C SER A 150 -11.00 28.44 2.55
N ASP A 151 -11.47 27.23 2.84
CA ASP A 151 -10.89 25.99 2.33
C ASP A 151 -11.65 25.48 1.10
N ILE A 152 -12.99 25.54 1.15
CA ILE A 152 -13.87 25.15 0.04
C ILE A 152 -15.01 26.17 -0.03
N GLU A 153 -15.13 26.86 -1.15
CA GLU A 153 -16.28 27.72 -1.41
C GLU A 153 -17.52 26.89 -1.74
N LYS A 154 -18.69 27.41 -1.40
CA LYS A 154 -19.97 26.81 -1.81
C LYS A 154 -20.03 26.70 -3.34
N ASP A 155 -20.59 25.60 -3.83
CA ASP A 155 -20.79 25.25 -5.25
C ASP A 155 -19.48 25.02 -6.05
N ALA A 156 -18.32 25.15 -5.43
CA ALA A 156 -17.03 24.86 -6.03
C ALA A 156 -16.91 23.37 -6.43
N VAL A 157 -16.25 23.11 -7.57
CA VAL A 157 -15.92 21.73 -7.98
C VAL A 157 -14.73 21.25 -7.16
N VAL A 158 -14.97 20.31 -6.24
CA VAL A 158 -13.94 19.77 -5.34
C VAL A 158 -13.18 18.59 -5.94
N LEU A 159 -13.84 17.84 -6.84
CA LEU A 159 -13.25 16.74 -7.59
C LEU A 159 -13.82 16.73 -9.01
N LYS A 160 -13.00 16.39 -10.00
CA LYS A 160 -13.37 16.36 -11.42
C LYS A 160 -13.55 14.93 -11.93
N SER A 161 -14.48 14.75 -12.86
CA SER A 161 -14.60 13.51 -13.61
C SER A 161 -13.27 13.12 -14.25
N GLY A 162 -12.86 11.87 -14.08
CA GLY A 162 -11.57 11.34 -14.54
C GLY A 162 -10.49 11.30 -13.46
N GLU A 163 -10.72 11.87 -12.28
CA GLU A 163 -9.80 11.75 -11.14
C GLU A 163 -9.85 10.35 -10.51
N LEU A 164 -8.68 9.85 -10.12
CA LEU A 164 -8.52 8.59 -9.41
C LEU A 164 -8.74 8.83 -7.92
N LEU A 165 -9.66 8.09 -7.30
CA LEU A 165 -10.03 8.29 -5.90
C LEU A 165 -9.01 7.61 -4.96
N GLY A 166 -8.16 8.40 -4.32
CA GLY A 166 -7.29 8.01 -3.21
C GLY A 166 -7.89 8.37 -1.85
N SER A 167 -7.10 8.31 -0.78
CA SER A 167 -7.57 8.60 0.58
C SER A 167 -8.00 10.05 0.76
N ALA A 168 -7.30 11.00 0.12
CA ALA A 168 -7.62 12.41 0.19
C ALA A 168 -8.95 12.72 -0.52
N GLU A 169 -9.15 12.15 -1.71
CA GLU A 169 -10.37 12.33 -2.50
C GLU A 169 -11.58 11.72 -1.80
N ILE A 170 -11.43 10.55 -1.17
CA ILE A 170 -12.47 9.95 -0.33
C ILE A 170 -12.81 10.85 0.87
N GLY A 171 -11.81 11.49 1.48
CA GLY A 171 -12.01 12.48 2.55
C GLY A 171 -12.75 13.73 2.08
N LEU A 172 -12.45 14.22 0.88
CA LEU A 172 -13.17 15.35 0.26
C LEU A 172 -14.63 14.99 -0.04
N LEU A 173 -14.89 13.82 -0.61
CA LEU A 173 -16.25 13.31 -0.85
C LEU A 173 -17.07 13.28 0.46
N ALA A 174 -16.49 12.75 1.54
CA ALA A 174 -17.14 12.73 2.85
C ALA A 174 -17.39 14.15 3.39
N THR A 175 -16.41 15.04 3.24
CA THR A 175 -16.49 16.45 3.65
C THR A 175 -17.67 17.16 3.01
N VAL A 176 -17.97 16.89 1.74
CA VAL A 176 -19.10 17.47 1.01
C VAL A 176 -20.39 16.64 1.09
N GLY A 177 -20.44 15.63 1.96
CA GLY A 177 -21.63 14.82 2.21
C GLY A 177 -21.97 13.77 1.14
N VAL A 178 -21.03 13.45 0.23
CA VAL A 178 -21.25 12.45 -0.82
C VAL A 178 -21.00 11.04 -0.27
N THR A 179 -22.08 10.24 -0.21
CA THR A 179 -22.05 8.86 0.30
C THR A 179 -22.20 7.80 -0.79
N MET A 180 -22.74 8.18 -1.95
CA MET A 180 -22.83 7.37 -3.15
C MET A 180 -22.08 8.08 -4.28
N VAL A 181 -21.12 7.39 -4.88
CA VAL A 181 -20.17 7.99 -5.84
C VAL A 181 -20.36 7.33 -7.20
N LYS A 182 -20.52 8.14 -8.25
CA LYS A 182 -20.58 7.64 -9.61
C LYS A 182 -19.18 7.48 -10.18
N VAL A 183 -18.83 6.25 -10.53
CA VAL A 183 -17.47 5.86 -10.89
C VAL A 183 -17.46 4.92 -12.10
N TYR A 184 -16.31 4.82 -12.77
CA TYR A 184 -16.08 3.79 -13.76
C TYR A 184 -15.67 2.47 -13.07
N PRO A 185 -16.39 1.37 -13.29
CA PRO A 185 -16.09 0.10 -12.64
C PRO A 185 -14.82 -0.54 -13.21
N ARG A 186 -14.24 -1.48 -12.46
CA ARG A 186 -13.16 -2.34 -12.94
C ARG A 186 -13.72 -3.41 -13.88
N PRO A 187 -12.98 -3.79 -14.94
CA PRO A 187 -13.41 -4.84 -15.86
C PRO A 187 -13.44 -6.21 -15.19
N ARG A 188 -14.27 -7.09 -15.75
CA ARG A 188 -14.28 -8.53 -15.47
C ARG A 188 -13.33 -9.22 -16.45
N VAL A 189 -12.35 -9.95 -15.92
CA VAL A 189 -11.28 -10.61 -16.66
C VAL A 189 -11.42 -12.13 -16.53
N ALA A 190 -11.72 -12.81 -17.64
CA ALA A 190 -11.65 -14.27 -17.72
C ALA A 190 -10.23 -14.73 -18.05
N VAL A 191 -9.78 -15.83 -17.45
CA VAL A 191 -8.46 -16.43 -17.71
C VAL A 191 -8.60 -17.91 -18.02
N LEU A 192 -8.03 -18.33 -19.14
CA LEU A 192 -7.96 -19.72 -19.60
C LEU A 192 -6.51 -20.08 -19.94
N SER A 193 -6.05 -21.26 -19.53
CA SER A 193 -4.82 -21.86 -20.08
C SER A 193 -5.16 -22.96 -21.06
N THR A 194 -4.38 -23.11 -22.12
CA THR A 194 -4.57 -24.16 -23.14
C THR A 194 -3.29 -24.97 -23.30
N GLY A 195 -3.41 -26.31 -23.30
CA GLY A 195 -2.30 -27.20 -23.61
C GLY A 195 -2.47 -28.61 -23.04
N ASP A 196 -2.23 -29.62 -23.87
CA ASP A 196 -2.27 -31.03 -23.45
C ASP A 196 -1.18 -31.39 -22.40
N GLU A 197 -0.07 -30.64 -22.36
CA GLU A 197 1.01 -30.79 -21.38
C GLU A 197 0.63 -30.30 -19.98
N LEU A 198 -0.41 -29.48 -19.87
CA LEU A 198 -0.75 -28.78 -18.63
C LEU A 198 -1.46 -29.70 -17.63
N VAL A 199 -1.07 -29.56 -16.37
CA VAL A 199 -1.75 -30.14 -15.20
C VAL A 199 -1.95 -29.08 -14.12
N GLU A 200 -2.89 -29.33 -13.20
CA GLU A 200 -3.19 -28.41 -12.10
C GLU A 200 -1.95 -28.18 -11.19
N PRO A 201 -1.79 -26.98 -10.61
CA PRO A 201 -0.69 -26.67 -9.70
C PRO A 201 -0.59 -27.62 -8.49
N SER A 202 -1.73 -28.14 -8.03
CA SER A 202 -1.83 -29.09 -6.92
C SER A 202 -1.30 -30.49 -7.24
N THR A 203 -1.02 -30.79 -8.52
CA THR A 203 -0.49 -32.09 -8.96
C THR A 203 0.85 -32.38 -8.29
N LYS A 204 0.91 -33.42 -7.46
CA LYS A 204 2.09 -33.74 -6.64
C LYS A 204 3.29 -34.22 -7.47
N SER A 205 3.07 -35.16 -8.39
CA SER A 205 4.11 -35.75 -9.24
C SER A 205 3.75 -35.56 -10.71
N LEU A 206 4.72 -35.17 -11.53
CA LEU A 206 4.51 -34.94 -12.96
C LEU A 206 4.76 -36.21 -13.75
N GLY A 207 3.85 -36.53 -14.68
CA GLY A 207 4.09 -37.52 -15.71
C GLY A 207 5.05 -37.03 -16.79
N ARG A 208 5.42 -37.93 -17.70
CA ARG A 208 6.26 -37.58 -18.85
C ARG A 208 5.56 -36.52 -19.71
N GLY A 209 6.28 -35.45 -20.04
CA GLY A 209 5.78 -34.38 -20.89
C GLY A 209 4.75 -33.46 -20.23
N GLN A 210 4.58 -33.54 -18.90
CA GLN A 210 3.67 -32.67 -18.17
C GLN A 210 4.40 -31.53 -17.46
N ILE A 211 3.75 -30.36 -17.42
CA ILE A 211 4.17 -29.21 -16.62
C ILE A 211 2.95 -28.62 -15.90
N ARG A 212 3.18 -27.99 -14.74
CA ARG A 212 2.10 -27.33 -13.99
C ARG A 212 1.71 -26.02 -14.65
N ASP A 213 0.43 -25.73 -14.69
CA ASP A 213 -0.10 -24.46 -15.18
C ASP A 213 0.24 -23.31 -14.22
N SER A 214 1.33 -22.60 -14.52
CA SER A 214 1.76 -21.43 -13.77
C SER A 214 1.16 -20.12 -14.30
N ASN A 215 0.82 -20.07 -15.59
CA ASN A 215 0.37 -18.84 -16.23
C ASN A 215 -1.01 -18.43 -15.74
N ARG A 216 -1.95 -19.37 -15.60
CA ARG A 216 -3.30 -19.04 -15.12
C ARG A 216 -3.28 -18.45 -13.73
N ALA A 217 -2.60 -19.10 -12.78
CA ALA A 217 -2.43 -18.57 -11.43
C ALA A 217 -1.76 -17.18 -11.43
N MET A 218 -0.73 -16.99 -12.26
CA MET A 218 -0.02 -15.72 -12.40
C MET A 218 -0.92 -14.61 -12.98
N LEU A 219 -1.71 -14.89 -14.02
CA LEU A 219 -2.59 -13.93 -14.68
C LEU A 219 -3.80 -13.56 -13.81
N LEU A 220 -4.41 -14.55 -13.14
CA LEU A 220 -5.48 -14.31 -12.17
C LEU A 220 -4.99 -13.35 -11.07
N THR A 221 -3.79 -13.62 -10.53
CA THR A 221 -3.18 -12.76 -9.51
C THR A 221 -2.84 -11.37 -10.05
N ALA A 222 -2.28 -11.28 -11.26
CA ALA A 222 -1.93 -10.01 -11.87
C ALA A 222 -3.18 -9.14 -12.17
N ALA A 223 -4.30 -9.75 -12.57
CA ALA A 223 -5.58 -9.06 -12.75
C ALA A 223 -6.19 -8.62 -11.40
N LEU A 224 -6.07 -9.42 -10.34
CA LEU A 224 -6.46 -9.03 -8.98
C LEU A 224 -5.63 -7.86 -8.45
N GLN A 225 -4.33 -7.80 -8.76
CA GLN A 225 -3.48 -6.64 -8.42
C GLN A 225 -3.93 -5.35 -9.13
N GLN A 226 -4.56 -5.46 -10.29
CA GLN A 226 -5.24 -4.36 -10.97
C GLN A 226 -6.69 -4.14 -10.48
N GLN A 227 -7.05 -4.75 -9.35
CA GLN A 227 -8.37 -4.70 -8.71
C GLN A 227 -9.53 -5.17 -9.62
N SER A 228 -9.22 -5.96 -10.65
CA SER A 228 -10.23 -6.47 -11.57
C SER A 228 -10.95 -7.68 -10.98
N LYS A 229 -12.23 -7.86 -11.35
CA LYS A 229 -12.97 -9.08 -11.01
C LYS A 229 -12.49 -10.20 -11.92
N VAL A 230 -12.12 -11.35 -11.36
CA VAL A 230 -11.55 -12.46 -12.14
C VAL A 230 -12.52 -13.62 -12.28
N VAL A 231 -12.47 -14.29 -13.43
CA VAL A 231 -13.20 -15.54 -13.72
C VAL A 231 -12.16 -16.58 -14.16
N ASP A 232 -11.98 -17.62 -13.36
CA ASP A 232 -11.08 -18.73 -13.67
C ASP A 232 -11.81 -19.76 -14.55
N LEU A 233 -11.37 -19.92 -15.79
CA LEU A 233 -11.92 -20.88 -16.75
C LEU A 233 -11.15 -22.21 -16.77
N GLY A 234 -10.11 -22.35 -15.95
CA GLY A 234 -9.33 -23.57 -15.81
C GLY A 234 -8.38 -23.84 -16.98
N ILE A 235 -8.11 -25.13 -17.19
CA ILE A 235 -7.24 -25.65 -18.25
C ILE A 235 -8.13 -26.27 -19.34
N ALA A 236 -8.04 -25.76 -20.56
CA ALA A 236 -8.60 -26.40 -21.74
C ALA A 236 -7.57 -27.34 -22.38
N ARG A 237 -8.03 -28.53 -22.79
CA ARG A 237 -7.26 -29.42 -23.66
C ARG A 237 -7.24 -28.87 -25.08
N ASP A 238 -6.30 -29.33 -25.90
CA ASP A 238 -6.17 -28.89 -27.30
C ASP A 238 -7.22 -29.58 -28.20
N ASP A 239 -8.49 -29.36 -27.85
CA ASP A 239 -9.70 -29.83 -28.50
C ASP A 239 -10.55 -28.61 -28.90
N GLU A 240 -10.84 -28.50 -30.19
CA GLU A 240 -11.57 -27.39 -30.77
C GLU A 240 -13.00 -27.26 -30.21
N GLU A 241 -13.71 -28.36 -29.98
CA GLU A 241 -15.08 -28.31 -29.45
C GLU A 241 -15.07 -27.84 -27.99
N ASN A 242 -14.10 -28.30 -27.20
CA ASN A 242 -13.93 -27.91 -25.81
C ASN A 242 -13.60 -26.42 -25.67
N ILE A 243 -12.59 -25.94 -26.40
CA ILE A 243 -12.16 -24.54 -26.37
C ILE A 243 -13.30 -23.63 -26.85
N ASN A 244 -14.05 -24.01 -27.90
CA ASN A 244 -15.21 -23.24 -28.36
C ASN A 244 -16.25 -23.07 -27.25
N LYS A 245 -16.65 -24.15 -26.57
CA LYS A 245 -17.64 -24.11 -25.48
C LYS A 245 -17.20 -23.20 -24.33
N ILE A 246 -15.92 -23.26 -23.95
CA ILE A 246 -15.37 -22.41 -22.89
C ILE A 246 -15.39 -20.93 -23.33
N PHE A 247 -15.03 -20.63 -24.58
CA PHE A 247 -15.08 -19.27 -25.11
C PHE A 247 -16.51 -18.72 -25.11
N ASP A 248 -17.49 -19.50 -25.59
CA ASP A 248 -18.90 -19.09 -25.59
C ASP A 248 -19.38 -18.82 -24.17
N THR A 249 -19.12 -19.73 -23.24
CA THR A 249 -19.47 -19.55 -21.82
C THR A 249 -18.82 -18.28 -21.24
N ALA A 250 -17.54 -18.02 -21.55
CA ALA A 250 -16.84 -16.84 -21.06
C ALA A 250 -17.46 -15.55 -21.60
N ILE A 251 -17.73 -15.51 -22.91
CA ILE A 251 -18.33 -14.37 -23.60
C ILE A 251 -19.75 -14.10 -23.07
N GLU A 252 -20.57 -15.14 -22.91
CA GLU A 252 -21.94 -15.07 -22.39
C GLU A 252 -21.99 -14.65 -20.91
N SER A 253 -20.98 -15.02 -20.11
CA SER A 253 -20.90 -14.62 -18.69
C SER A 253 -20.71 -13.11 -18.46
N GLY A 254 -20.53 -12.34 -19.54
CA GLY A 254 -20.45 -10.90 -19.53
C GLY A 254 -19.11 -10.37 -19.06
N VAL A 255 -18.01 -11.07 -19.34
CA VAL A 255 -16.65 -10.53 -19.15
C VAL A 255 -16.35 -9.37 -20.11
N ASP A 256 -15.39 -8.53 -19.75
CA ASP A 256 -14.93 -7.42 -20.58
C ASP A 256 -13.59 -7.76 -21.27
N ILE A 257 -12.79 -8.60 -20.62
CA ILE A 257 -11.52 -9.11 -21.13
C ILE A 257 -11.49 -10.63 -21.04
N LEU A 258 -11.07 -11.29 -22.12
CA LEU A 258 -10.74 -12.71 -22.16
C LEU A 258 -9.23 -12.89 -22.37
N LEU A 259 -8.55 -13.51 -21.41
CA LEU A 259 -7.13 -13.84 -21.50
C LEU A 259 -6.98 -15.34 -21.73
N THR A 260 -6.23 -15.70 -22.77
CA THR A 260 -5.76 -17.08 -22.93
C THR A 260 -4.25 -17.13 -22.82
N SER A 261 -3.69 -18.22 -22.31
CA SER A 261 -2.25 -18.46 -22.31
C SER A 261 -1.92 -19.83 -22.92
N GLY A 262 -0.98 -19.84 -23.88
CA GLY A 262 -0.74 -21.02 -24.73
C GLY A 262 -1.57 -21.00 -26.01
N GLY A 263 -1.34 -21.97 -26.91
CA GLY A 263 -2.17 -22.16 -28.11
C GLY A 263 -2.11 -21.06 -29.19
N VAL A 264 -1.11 -20.16 -29.14
CA VAL A 264 -1.00 -18.95 -29.98
C VAL A 264 0.31 -18.86 -30.78
N SER A 265 1.07 -19.94 -30.90
CA SER A 265 2.36 -19.97 -31.62
C SER A 265 2.17 -20.30 -33.12
N MET A 266 2.92 -21.28 -33.62
CA MET A 266 2.90 -21.81 -34.99
C MET A 266 2.69 -23.33 -35.03
N GLY A 267 2.26 -23.94 -33.92
CA GLY A 267 1.95 -25.36 -33.82
C GLY A 267 0.69 -25.71 -34.60
N ASP A 268 0.62 -26.96 -35.05
CA ASP A 268 -0.55 -27.57 -35.69
C ASP A 268 -1.78 -27.61 -34.76
N LYS A 269 -1.56 -27.65 -33.45
CA LYS A 269 -2.59 -27.60 -32.41
C LYS A 269 -2.83 -26.20 -31.79
N ASP A 270 -2.32 -25.12 -32.38
CA ASP A 270 -2.57 -23.77 -31.88
C ASP A 270 -3.98 -23.28 -32.25
N LEU A 271 -4.98 -23.75 -31.50
CA LEU A 271 -6.40 -23.54 -31.80
C LEU A 271 -6.91 -22.15 -31.42
N VAL A 272 -6.23 -21.40 -30.55
CA VAL A 272 -6.72 -20.09 -30.05
C VAL A 272 -6.90 -19.08 -31.19
N LYS A 273 -5.93 -18.98 -32.11
CA LYS A 273 -6.01 -18.02 -33.24
C LYS A 273 -7.20 -18.30 -34.17
N PRO A 274 -7.40 -19.55 -34.67
CA PRO A 274 -8.63 -19.91 -35.38
C PRO A 274 -9.92 -19.56 -34.61
N MET A 275 -9.99 -19.84 -33.30
CA MET A 275 -11.17 -19.52 -32.49
C MET A 275 -11.45 -18.01 -32.48
N LEU A 276 -10.42 -17.19 -32.20
CA LEU A 276 -10.55 -15.75 -32.15
C LEU A 276 -10.98 -15.16 -33.50
N ARG A 277 -10.48 -15.71 -34.62
CA ARG A 277 -10.86 -15.30 -35.98
C ARG A 277 -12.32 -15.61 -36.30
N ARG A 278 -12.88 -16.69 -35.75
CA ARG A 278 -14.30 -17.05 -35.95
C ARG A 278 -15.24 -16.22 -35.09
N LYS A 279 -14.85 -15.94 -33.84
CA LYS A 279 -15.71 -15.22 -32.88
C LYS A 279 -15.57 -13.70 -32.97
N GLY A 280 -14.49 -13.18 -33.55
CA GLY A 280 -14.22 -11.75 -33.61
C GLY A 280 -13.26 -11.33 -34.71
N THR A 281 -12.82 -10.08 -34.63
CA THR A 281 -11.85 -9.49 -35.55
C THR A 281 -10.48 -9.49 -34.89
N ILE A 282 -9.53 -10.22 -35.46
CA ILE A 282 -8.12 -10.14 -35.06
C ILE A 282 -7.53 -8.82 -35.59
N LEU A 283 -6.95 -8.04 -34.69
CA LEU A 283 -6.30 -6.78 -35.01
C LEU A 283 -4.81 -6.97 -35.29
N PHE A 284 -4.14 -7.84 -34.52
CA PHE A 284 -2.76 -8.28 -34.79
C PHE A 284 -2.47 -9.64 -34.15
N GLU A 285 -1.43 -10.32 -34.66
CA GLU A 285 -1.00 -11.66 -34.20
C GLU A 285 0.50 -11.75 -33.86
N LYS A 286 1.27 -10.71 -34.18
CA LYS A 286 2.71 -10.67 -33.94
C LYS A 286 3.18 -9.26 -33.61
N VAL A 287 3.92 -9.15 -32.52
CA VAL A 287 4.50 -7.89 -32.05
C VAL A 287 6.02 -7.95 -32.15
N PHE A 288 6.62 -6.85 -32.61
CA PHE A 288 8.06 -6.68 -32.76
C PHE A 288 8.71 -6.39 -31.40
N MET A 289 8.75 -7.40 -30.54
CA MET A 289 9.26 -7.31 -29.16
C MET A 289 9.87 -8.62 -28.66
N LYS A 290 10.71 -8.50 -27.63
CA LYS A 290 11.30 -9.61 -26.89
C LYS A 290 11.20 -9.37 -25.38
N PRO A 291 10.75 -10.34 -24.58
CA PRO A 291 9.94 -11.50 -24.97
C PRO A 291 8.53 -11.05 -25.40
N GLY A 292 7.75 -11.90 -26.08
CA GLY A 292 6.33 -11.59 -26.37
C GLY A 292 5.86 -11.65 -27.83
N LYS A 293 6.75 -12.00 -28.78
CA LYS A 293 6.44 -12.03 -30.23
C LYS A 293 5.03 -12.53 -30.61
N PRO A 294 4.52 -13.69 -30.15
CA PRO A 294 3.27 -14.26 -30.68
C PRO A 294 2.00 -13.71 -30.00
N LEU A 295 2.07 -12.56 -29.31
CA LEU A 295 0.87 -11.92 -28.76
C LEU A 295 -0.17 -11.68 -29.86
N THR A 296 -1.37 -12.20 -29.62
CA THR A 296 -2.53 -12.01 -30.49
C THR A 296 -3.57 -11.18 -29.77
N PHE A 297 -4.18 -10.23 -30.49
CA PHE A 297 -5.26 -9.40 -29.97
C PHE A 297 -6.45 -9.40 -30.92
N ALA A 298 -7.63 -9.63 -30.36
CA ALA A 298 -8.88 -9.65 -31.10
C ALA A 298 -9.99 -8.90 -30.36
N LYS A 299 -10.90 -8.33 -31.14
CA LYS A 299 -12.14 -7.71 -30.67
C LYS A 299 -13.31 -8.62 -30.99
N ILE A 300 -14.04 -9.06 -29.97
CA ILE A 300 -15.24 -9.89 -30.11
C ILE A 300 -16.44 -8.99 -29.80
N THR A 301 -17.42 -8.91 -30.69
CA THR A 301 -18.62 -8.09 -30.48
C THR A 301 -19.84 -9.01 -30.36
N THR A 302 -20.48 -9.02 -29.21
CA THR A 302 -21.73 -9.75 -28.99
C THR A 302 -22.92 -8.84 -29.23
N LYS A 303 -23.95 -9.36 -29.91
CA LYS A 303 -25.26 -8.70 -30.01
C LYS A 303 -26.10 -9.18 -28.82
N SER A 304 -26.59 -8.27 -27.99
CA SER A 304 -27.56 -8.61 -26.95
C SER A 304 -28.96 -8.60 -27.57
N GLU A 305 -29.69 -9.72 -27.48
CA GLU A 305 -31.06 -9.86 -28.00
C GLU A 305 -32.07 -8.98 -27.24
N ASP A 306 -31.80 -8.66 -25.96
CA ASP A 306 -32.77 -7.98 -25.08
C ASP A 306 -32.64 -6.46 -24.97
N LYS A 307 -31.56 -5.83 -25.46
CA LYS A 307 -31.33 -4.38 -25.25
C LYS A 307 -30.71 -3.59 -26.40
N GLY A 308 -30.47 -4.21 -27.56
CA GLY A 308 -29.84 -3.52 -28.71
C GLY A 308 -28.43 -2.97 -28.47
N SER A 309 -27.86 -3.13 -27.27
CA SER A 309 -26.50 -2.71 -26.94
C SER A 309 -25.53 -3.84 -27.28
N ALA A 310 -24.69 -3.62 -28.30
CA ALA A 310 -23.59 -4.51 -28.59
C ALA A 310 -22.51 -4.39 -27.51
N LYS A 311 -22.08 -5.52 -26.92
CA LYS A 311 -20.97 -5.55 -25.95
C LYS A 311 -19.70 -6.00 -26.66
N THR A 312 -18.60 -5.30 -26.39
CA THR A 312 -17.28 -5.69 -26.87
C THR A 312 -16.54 -6.45 -25.77
N VAL A 313 -15.95 -7.60 -26.12
CA VAL A 313 -15.00 -8.33 -25.30
C VAL A 313 -13.62 -8.22 -25.95
N LEU A 314 -12.63 -7.79 -25.17
CA LEU A 314 -11.23 -7.70 -25.59
C LEU A 314 -10.54 -9.05 -25.34
N ALA A 315 -10.10 -9.72 -26.39
CA ALA A 315 -9.49 -11.04 -26.28
C ALA A 315 -7.98 -10.98 -26.54
N PHE A 316 -7.18 -11.41 -25.56
CA PHE A 316 -5.73 -11.45 -25.64
C PHE A 316 -5.25 -12.91 -25.63
N GLY A 317 -4.70 -13.33 -26.75
CA GLY A 317 -3.95 -14.58 -26.87
C GLY A 317 -2.51 -14.38 -26.42
N LEU A 318 -2.24 -14.65 -25.14
CA LEU A 318 -0.92 -14.44 -24.54
C LEU A 318 0.02 -15.62 -24.82
N PRO A 319 1.33 -15.37 -25.02
CA PRO A 319 2.30 -16.43 -25.28
C PRO A 319 2.39 -17.45 -24.13
N GLY A 320 2.58 -18.74 -24.44
CA GLY A 320 2.67 -19.81 -23.42
C GLY A 320 3.89 -19.73 -22.51
N ASN A 321 5.00 -19.13 -22.96
CA ASN A 321 6.20 -18.96 -22.12
C ASN A 321 5.92 -17.97 -20.97
N PRO A 322 6.16 -18.33 -19.69
CA PRO A 322 5.69 -17.53 -18.56
C PRO A 322 6.16 -16.08 -18.52
N VAL A 323 7.42 -15.79 -18.86
CA VAL A 323 7.90 -14.39 -18.87
C VAL A 323 7.23 -13.61 -19.99
N SER A 324 7.13 -14.21 -21.19
CA SER A 324 6.43 -13.58 -22.32
C SER A 324 4.98 -13.25 -21.95
N CYS A 325 4.30 -14.19 -21.28
CA CYS A 325 2.93 -14.04 -20.81
C CYS A 325 2.77 -12.83 -19.89
N LEU A 326 3.60 -12.75 -18.84
CA LEU A 326 3.52 -11.65 -17.87
C LEU A 326 3.95 -10.31 -18.47
N VAL A 327 5.00 -10.27 -19.30
CA VAL A 327 5.43 -9.04 -19.99
C VAL A 327 4.32 -8.53 -20.92
N CYS A 328 3.67 -9.39 -21.69
CA CYS A 328 2.54 -8.99 -22.53
C CYS A 328 1.33 -8.54 -21.69
N PHE A 329 1.06 -9.19 -20.57
CA PHE A 329 0.01 -8.74 -19.64
C PHE A 329 0.30 -7.31 -19.16
N GLN A 330 1.52 -7.03 -18.71
CA GLN A 330 1.90 -5.70 -18.23
C GLN A 330 1.79 -4.65 -19.36
N LEU A 331 2.37 -4.91 -20.52
CA LEU A 331 2.46 -3.89 -21.58
C LEU A 331 1.14 -3.61 -22.31
N PHE A 332 0.21 -4.57 -22.37
CA PHE A 332 -1.01 -4.44 -23.18
C PHE A 332 -2.29 -4.59 -22.36
N VAL A 333 -2.35 -5.57 -21.47
CA VAL A 333 -3.57 -5.85 -20.69
C VAL A 333 -3.77 -4.83 -19.58
N VAL A 334 -2.71 -4.43 -18.87
CA VAL A 334 -2.82 -3.39 -17.82
C VAL A 334 -3.31 -2.05 -18.39
N PRO A 335 -2.76 -1.50 -19.49
CA PRO A 335 -3.32 -0.31 -20.13
C PRO A 335 -4.76 -0.49 -20.60
N ALA A 336 -5.13 -1.66 -21.12
CA ALA A 336 -6.51 -1.96 -21.50
C ALA A 336 -7.45 -1.92 -20.27
N ILE A 337 -7.06 -2.54 -19.16
CA ILE A 337 -7.80 -2.50 -17.89
C ILE A 337 -7.99 -1.06 -17.41
N ARG A 338 -6.91 -0.25 -17.43
CA ARG A 338 -6.96 1.17 -17.04
C ARG A 338 -7.90 1.97 -17.95
N CYS A 339 -7.84 1.75 -19.26
CA CYS A 339 -8.70 2.42 -20.23
C CYS A 339 -10.19 2.07 -20.00
N LEU A 340 -10.51 0.78 -19.87
CA LEU A 340 -11.87 0.32 -19.54
C LEU A 340 -12.35 0.90 -18.20
N SER A 341 -11.46 1.04 -17.22
CA SER A 341 -11.73 1.60 -15.89
C SER A 341 -11.76 3.14 -15.87
N GLY A 342 -11.74 3.82 -17.03
CA GLY A 342 -11.90 5.27 -17.11
C GLY A 342 -10.64 6.11 -16.84
N TRP A 343 -9.46 5.51 -16.70
CA TRP A 343 -8.24 6.26 -16.38
C TRP A 343 -7.93 7.30 -17.49
N PRO A 344 -7.57 8.53 -17.13
CA PRO A 344 -7.25 9.57 -18.11
C PRO A 344 -5.94 9.28 -18.84
N ASN A 345 -4.97 8.68 -18.13
CA ASN A 345 -3.72 8.19 -18.71
C ASN A 345 -3.54 6.70 -18.40
N PRO A 346 -3.89 5.79 -19.34
CA PRO A 346 -3.79 4.35 -19.11
C PRO A 346 -2.35 3.81 -19.27
N GLN A 347 -1.40 4.63 -19.72
CA GLN A 347 -0.04 4.17 -19.99
C GLN A 347 0.73 3.82 -18.70
N LEU A 348 1.76 3.00 -18.85
CA LEU A 348 2.67 2.68 -17.75
C LEU A 348 3.69 3.80 -17.55
N THR A 349 4.04 4.06 -16.30
CA THR A 349 5.03 5.08 -15.93
C THR A 349 6.41 4.68 -16.45
N ARG A 350 7.07 5.60 -17.14
CA ARG A 350 8.44 5.46 -17.62
C ARG A 350 9.36 6.43 -16.88
N VAL A 351 10.54 5.94 -16.55
CA VAL A 351 11.63 6.73 -15.98
C VAL A 351 12.91 6.46 -16.76
N HIS A 352 13.89 7.34 -16.65
CA HIS A 352 15.24 7.05 -17.09
C HIS A 352 16.02 6.41 -15.94
N ALA A 353 16.84 5.40 -16.25
CA ALA A 353 17.70 4.74 -15.29
C ALA A 353 19.04 4.37 -15.91
N ARG A 354 20.11 4.44 -15.11
CA ARG A 354 21.44 4.00 -15.52
C ARG A 354 21.63 2.53 -15.23
N ILE A 355 22.13 1.76 -16.20
CA ILE A 355 22.39 0.34 -16.00
C ILE A 355 23.67 0.13 -15.17
N ALA A 356 23.59 -0.65 -14.10
CA ALA A 356 24.73 -0.90 -13.20
C ALA A 356 25.75 -1.91 -13.76
N GLN A 357 25.38 -2.63 -14.83
CA GLN A 357 26.22 -3.62 -15.49
C GLN A 357 26.10 -3.52 -17.00
N GLN A 358 27.06 -4.11 -17.71
CA GLN A 358 26.97 -4.24 -19.16
C GLN A 358 25.82 -5.17 -19.55
N ILE A 359 25.05 -4.79 -20.58
CA ILE A 359 23.94 -5.59 -21.09
C ILE A 359 24.09 -5.74 -22.61
N ARG A 360 24.09 -6.99 -23.09
CA ARG A 360 24.05 -7.28 -24.53
C ARG A 360 22.60 -7.20 -25.03
N THR A 361 22.36 -6.30 -25.97
CA THR A 361 21.06 -6.16 -26.61
C THR A 361 20.81 -7.28 -27.62
N SER A 362 19.53 -7.53 -27.91
CA SER A 362 19.12 -8.40 -29.01
C SER A 362 19.43 -7.73 -30.35
N ALA A 363 19.83 -8.53 -31.35
CA ALA A 363 19.96 -8.05 -32.74
C ALA A 363 18.64 -8.15 -33.52
N ASP A 364 17.67 -8.92 -33.02
CA ASP A 364 16.45 -9.26 -33.75
C ASP A 364 15.26 -8.34 -33.41
N ARG A 365 15.09 -7.97 -32.14
CA ARG A 365 13.92 -7.20 -31.65
C ARG A 365 14.23 -6.40 -30.38
N PRO A 366 13.53 -5.28 -30.13
CA PRO A 366 13.63 -4.55 -28.87
C PRO A 366 13.34 -5.47 -27.69
N GLU A 367 14.15 -5.36 -26.63
CA GLU A 367 14.05 -6.21 -25.44
C GLU A 367 13.47 -5.44 -24.26
N TYR A 368 12.40 -5.98 -23.67
CA TYR A 368 11.86 -5.59 -22.36
C TYR A 368 12.58 -6.41 -21.28
N HIS A 369 13.72 -5.88 -20.85
CA HIS A 369 14.68 -6.56 -19.99
C HIS A 369 14.30 -6.39 -18.52
N ARG A 370 14.14 -7.49 -17.78
CA ARG A 370 13.70 -7.42 -16.38
C ARG A 370 14.82 -6.91 -15.50
N ALA A 371 14.55 -5.85 -14.75
CA ALA A 371 15.50 -5.24 -13.85
C ALA A 371 14.90 -4.95 -12.47
N ILE A 372 15.80 -4.80 -11.51
CA ILE A 372 15.54 -4.22 -10.20
C ILE A 372 16.05 -2.77 -10.26
N LEU A 373 15.11 -1.84 -10.21
CA LEU A 373 15.32 -0.40 -10.14
C LEU A 373 15.45 0.03 -8.70
N ARG A 374 16.41 0.91 -8.42
CA ARG A 374 16.63 1.53 -7.12
C ARG A 374 16.91 3.00 -7.30
N TRP A 375 16.52 3.82 -6.33
CA TRP A 375 16.95 5.20 -6.27
C TRP A 375 18.29 5.29 -5.53
N GLU A 376 19.26 5.97 -6.13
CA GLU A 376 20.57 6.22 -5.53
C GLU A 376 20.86 7.72 -5.48
N PHE A 377 21.59 8.17 -4.45
CA PHE A 377 22.00 9.57 -4.31
C PHE A 377 23.09 9.98 -5.31
N ASP A 378 23.79 8.99 -5.87
CA ASP A 378 24.66 9.12 -7.02
C ASP A 378 24.39 7.91 -7.93
N ASP A 379 23.84 8.16 -9.11
CA ASP A 379 23.51 7.13 -10.11
C ASP A 379 24.73 6.64 -10.92
N GLY A 380 25.93 7.11 -10.57
CA GLY A 380 27.18 6.91 -11.28
C GLY A 380 27.58 8.09 -12.17
N SER A 381 26.76 9.14 -12.26
CA SER A 381 27.08 10.39 -12.96
C SER A 381 27.37 11.59 -12.04
N GLY A 382 27.40 11.38 -10.73
CA GLY A 382 27.54 12.45 -9.73
C GLY A 382 26.22 13.15 -9.39
N LEU A 383 25.08 12.61 -9.83
CA LEU A 383 23.74 13.13 -9.60
C LEU A 383 22.82 12.03 -9.05
N PRO A 384 21.80 12.36 -8.25
CA PRO A 384 20.83 11.39 -7.78
C PRO A 384 19.94 10.91 -8.94
N GLY A 385 19.62 9.62 -8.95
CA GLY A 385 18.84 9.03 -10.02
C GLY A 385 18.53 7.55 -9.84
N PHE A 386 17.79 6.98 -10.79
CA PHE A 386 17.50 5.55 -10.80
C PHE A 386 18.66 4.75 -11.37
N VAL A 387 19.03 3.68 -10.67
CA VAL A 387 20.00 2.67 -11.11
C VAL A 387 19.29 1.34 -11.32
N ALA A 388 19.59 0.68 -12.44
CA ALA A 388 18.97 -0.56 -12.87
C ALA A 388 19.96 -1.73 -12.81
N VAL A 389 19.58 -2.80 -12.10
CA VAL A 389 20.33 -4.06 -12.04
C VAL A 389 19.54 -5.14 -12.76
N SER A 390 20.14 -5.81 -13.75
CA SER A 390 19.50 -6.96 -14.43
C SER A 390 19.22 -8.10 -13.45
N THR A 391 18.11 -8.79 -13.67
CA THR A 391 17.73 -10.02 -12.96
C THR A 391 18.48 -11.28 -13.45
N GLY A 392 19.50 -11.11 -14.29
CA GLY A 392 20.35 -12.18 -14.82
C GLY A 392 19.77 -12.80 -16.08
N GLY A 393 19.76 -14.13 -16.19
CA GLY A 393 19.34 -14.83 -17.42
C GLY A 393 17.91 -14.48 -17.87
N GLN A 394 17.78 -13.96 -19.10
CA GLN A 394 16.54 -13.37 -19.63
C GLN A 394 15.69 -14.31 -20.50
N LEU A 395 15.93 -15.62 -20.50
CA LEU A 395 15.12 -16.58 -21.28
C LEU A 395 13.62 -16.46 -20.96
N SER A 396 12.77 -16.51 -22.00
CA SER A 396 11.33 -16.28 -21.86
C SER A 396 10.59 -17.36 -21.08
N SER A 397 11.14 -18.57 -20.99
CA SER A 397 10.64 -19.65 -20.14
C SER A 397 11.06 -19.51 -18.66
N ARG A 398 12.05 -18.68 -18.36
CA ARG A 398 12.64 -18.55 -17.01
C ARG A 398 11.88 -17.52 -16.17
N LEU A 399 10.76 -17.94 -15.59
CA LEU A 399 9.94 -17.08 -14.71
C LEU A 399 10.73 -16.47 -13.54
N MET A 400 11.81 -17.11 -13.09
CA MET A 400 12.73 -16.56 -12.07
C MET A 400 13.31 -15.18 -12.40
N SER A 401 13.33 -14.78 -13.67
CA SER A 401 13.72 -13.42 -14.07
C SER A 401 12.68 -12.34 -13.74
N MET A 402 11.42 -12.72 -13.52
CA MET A 402 10.38 -11.78 -13.06
C MET A 402 10.39 -11.61 -11.53
N LYS A 403 11.01 -12.54 -10.79
CA LYS A 403 11.08 -12.45 -9.33
C LYS A 403 11.84 -11.18 -8.92
N SER A 404 11.20 -10.34 -8.11
CA SER A 404 11.72 -9.05 -7.64
C SER A 404 11.96 -8.01 -8.74
N ALA A 405 11.63 -8.30 -10.00
CA ALA A 405 11.68 -7.30 -11.06
C ALA A 405 10.57 -6.27 -10.78
N ASN A 406 10.97 -5.03 -10.56
CA ASN A 406 10.07 -3.88 -10.41
C ASN A 406 10.10 -2.97 -11.65
N ALA A 407 10.91 -3.29 -12.66
CA ALA A 407 10.97 -2.56 -13.91
C ALA A 407 11.28 -3.46 -15.13
N LEU A 408 10.88 -2.97 -16.31
CA LEU A 408 11.31 -3.45 -17.62
C LEU A 408 12.14 -2.37 -18.30
N LEU A 409 13.42 -2.62 -18.55
CA LEU A 409 14.26 -1.74 -19.36
C LEU A 409 13.87 -1.89 -20.83
N GLU A 410 13.69 -0.77 -21.53
CA GLU A 410 13.40 -0.73 -22.96
C GLU A 410 14.72 -0.67 -23.73
N LEU A 411 15.24 -1.84 -24.11
CA LEU A 411 16.52 -1.97 -24.80
C LEU A 411 16.33 -2.03 -26.32
N PRO A 412 17.12 -1.28 -27.11
CA PRO A 412 16.99 -1.27 -28.56
C PRO A 412 17.50 -2.57 -29.19
N SER A 413 17.12 -2.83 -30.44
CA SER A 413 17.53 -4.02 -31.19
C SER A 413 18.83 -3.83 -31.98
N THR A 414 19.95 -3.53 -31.32
CA THR A 414 21.23 -3.23 -32.03
C THR A 414 22.21 -4.41 -32.05
N GLY A 415 22.02 -5.42 -31.20
CA GLY A 415 23.00 -6.51 -31.00
C GLY A 415 24.29 -6.08 -30.29
N GLN A 416 24.42 -4.80 -29.92
CA GLN A 416 25.57 -4.22 -29.27
C GLN A 416 25.52 -4.41 -27.74
N ILE A 417 26.67 -4.22 -27.09
CA ILE A 417 26.77 -4.20 -25.63
C ILE A 417 26.62 -2.76 -25.15
N LEU A 418 25.62 -2.50 -24.31
CA LEU A 418 25.49 -1.25 -23.58
C LEU A 418 26.42 -1.29 -22.37
N GLY A 419 27.25 -0.25 -22.18
CA GLY A 419 28.18 -0.12 -21.06
C GLY A 419 27.47 0.20 -19.74
N ALA A 420 28.05 -0.20 -18.60
CA ALA A 420 27.59 0.27 -17.30
C ALA A 420 27.59 1.82 -17.24
N GLY A 421 26.59 2.40 -16.58
CA GLY A 421 26.34 3.86 -16.54
C GLY A 421 25.51 4.40 -17.71
N THR A 422 25.24 3.60 -18.76
CA THR A 422 24.37 4.00 -19.88
C THR A 422 22.95 4.22 -19.39
N SER A 423 22.38 5.39 -19.72
CA SER A 423 20.98 5.71 -19.41
C SER A 423 20.05 5.04 -20.42
N VAL A 424 19.02 4.37 -19.91
CA VAL A 424 17.96 3.71 -20.71
C VAL A 424 16.59 4.05 -20.12
N GLN A 425 15.53 3.95 -20.93
CA GLN A 425 14.17 4.02 -20.41
C GLN A 425 13.80 2.73 -19.66
N ALA A 426 13.05 2.89 -18.59
CA ALA A 426 12.55 1.81 -17.76
C ALA A 426 11.07 2.02 -17.47
N ILE A 427 10.26 1.02 -17.79
CA ILE A 427 8.85 0.94 -17.43
C ILE A 427 8.74 0.40 -16.01
N LEU A 428 8.03 1.10 -15.12
CA LEU A 428 7.79 0.64 -13.76
C LEU A 428 6.66 -0.41 -13.72
N LEU A 429 6.89 -1.49 -12.97
CA LEU A 429 5.93 -2.58 -12.77
C LEU A 429 5.24 -2.55 -11.40
N SER A 430 5.81 -1.83 -10.43
CA SER A 430 5.26 -1.69 -9.08
C SER A 430 5.39 -0.26 -8.58
N ASP A 431 4.63 0.08 -7.54
CA ASP A 431 4.62 1.43 -6.97
C ASP A 431 5.99 1.84 -6.42
N ILE A 432 6.42 3.05 -6.76
CA ILE A 432 7.72 3.61 -6.34
C ILE A 432 7.84 3.64 -4.80
N GLY A 433 6.74 3.86 -4.08
CA GLY A 433 6.72 3.86 -2.62
C GLY A 433 7.12 2.52 -1.98
N SER A 434 7.09 1.42 -2.74
CA SER A 434 7.54 0.10 -2.30
C SER A 434 9.01 -0.20 -2.63
N PHE A 435 9.75 0.75 -3.22
CA PHE A 435 11.12 0.52 -3.65
C PHE A 435 12.06 0.55 -2.44
N SER A 436 12.91 -0.46 -2.32
CA SER A 436 13.94 -0.51 -1.29
C SER A 436 14.96 0.63 -1.51
N LEU A 437 15.07 1.54 -0.54
CA LEU A 437 16.07 2.60 -0.52
C LEU A 437 17.44 2.05 -0.11
N ASN A 438 18.50 2.48 -0.79
CA ASN A 438 19.86 2.11 -0.43
C ASN A 438 20.42 3.13 0.58
N GLN A 439 20.62 2.73 1.85
CA GLN A 439 21.31 3.56 2.86
C GLN A 439 22.82 3.46 2.67
N SER A 440 23.36 4.07 1.61
CA SER A 440 24.80 4.11 1.37
C SER A 440 25.20 5.44 0.74
N GLY A 441 25.09 6.52 1.51
CA GLY A 441 25.65 7.83 1.21
C GLY A 441 26.60 8.26 2.32
N LYS A 442 27.78 7.62 2.42
CA LYS A 442 28.93 8.21 3.12
C LYS A 442 30.01 8.45 2.10
N VAL A 443 30.12 9.72 1.70
CA VAL A 443 31.26 10.29 0.98
C VAL A 443 32.44 10.32 1.95
N THR A 444 33.52 9.62 1.64
CA THR A 444 34.86 9.90 2.19
C THR A 444 35.92 9.71 1.10
N PRO A 445 36.96 10.55 1.03
CA PRO A 445 37.86 10.62 -0.12
C PRO A 445 38.93 9.52 -0.10
N SER A 446 39.48 9.28 -1.28
CA SER A 446 40.56 8.37 -1.65
C SER A 446 41.77 8.30 -0.71
N ALA A 447 42.30 7.09 -0.50
CA ALA A 447 43.73 6.83 -0.40
C ALA A 447 44.05 5.42 -0.93
N SER A 448 45.07 5.37 -1.79
CA SER A 448 45.66 4.20 -2.46
C SER A 448 46.52 3.34 -1.53
N SER A 449 46.56 2.02 -1.76
CA SER A 449 47.74 1.24 -2.21
C SER A 449 47.83 -0.21 -1.67
N HIS A 450 48.42 -1.06 -2.52
CA HIS A 450 49.04 -2.38 -2.28
C HIS A 450 48.26 -3.68 -2.50
N THR A 451 49.08 -4.68 -2.84
CA THR A 451 48.97 -5.70 -3.89
C THR A 451 49.13 -7.12 -3.32
N ASP A 452 48.66 -8.09 -4.11
CA ASP A 452 49.04 -9.51 -4.22
C ASP A 452 48.67 -10.53 -3.13
N GLY A 453 48.25 -11.72 -3.58
CA GLY A 453 48.44 -12.98 -2.84
C GLY A 453 47.31 -14.01 -2.90
N THR A 454 47.38 -14.88 -3.91
CA THR A 454 46.69 -16.17 -4.13
C THR A 454 46.33 -17.08 -2.93
N ALA A 455 45.18 -17.77 -3.07
CA ALA A 455 44.95 -19.24 -2.93
C ALA A 455 43.92 -19.76 -1.89
N ASN A 456 42.95 -20.49 -2.45
CA ASN A 456 42.25 -21.72 -1.98
C ASN A 456 41.21 -21.72 -0.83
N CYS A 457 39.97 -21.95 -1.26
CA CYS A 457 39.11 -23.11 -0.94
C CYS A 457 38.70 -23.37 0.53
N LEU A 458 37.39 -23.24 0.81
CA LEU A 458 36.57 -24.34 1.36
C LEU A 458 35.07 -23.97 1.41
N GLN A 459 34.25 -24.96 1.10
CA GLN A 459 32.79 -24.97 1.12
C GLN A 459 32.21 -24.52 2.47
N THR A 460 31.06 -23.85 2.45
CA THR A 460 29.87 -24.29 3.21
C THR A 460 28.65 -23.49 2.75
N GLY A 461 27.66 -24.19 2.20
CA GLY A 461 26.36 -23.61 1.92
C GLY A 461 25.60 -23.33 3.21
N ILE A 462 24.95 -22.16 3.27
CA ILE A 462 23.76 -21.97 4.10
C ILE A 462 22.74 -21.22 3.23
N VAL A 463 21.77 -21.97 2.72
CA VAL A 463 20.52 -21.44 2.17
C VAL A 463 19.70 -20.91 3.35
N LEU A 464 19.68 -19.60 3.57
CA LEU A 464 18.71 -18.97 4.48
C LEU A 464 17.34 -18.94 3.77
N LYS A 465 16.50 -19.93 4.07
CA LYS A 465 15.05 -19.88 3.80
C LYS A 465 14.48 -18.78 4.70
N GLU A 466 14.27 -17.57 4.17
CA GLU A 466 13.45 -16.58 4.87
C GLU A 466 12.01 -17.11 4.93
N ARG A 467 11.60 -17.52 6.14
CA ARG A 467 10.23 -17.98 6.44
C ARG A 467 9.42 -16.78 6.90
N ASN A 468 8.27 -16.54 6.25
CA ASN A 468 7.31 -15.49 6.64
C ASN A 468 6.85 -15.68 8.10
N VAL A 469 6.73 -14.57 8.84
CA VAL A 469 6.25 -14.53 10.23
C VAL A 469 4.71 -14.56 10.23
N LYS A 470 4.11 -15.50 10.96
CA LYS A 470 2.65 -15.59 11.10
C LYS A 470 2.15 -14.75 12.26
N VAL A 471 1.28 -13.78 11.98
CA VAL A 471 0.70 -12.88 12.98
C VAL A 471 -0.79 -13.16 13.15
N ALA A 472 -1.28 -13.16 14.39
CA ALA A 472 -2.70 -13.22 14.71
C ALA A 472 -3.13 -11.98 15.50
N ILE A 473 -4.33 -11.48 15.25
CA ILE A 473 -4.86 -10.27 15.89
C ILE A 473 -6.18 -10.60 16.58
N LEU A 474 -6.25 -10.37 17.90
CA LEU A 474 -7.43 -10.60 18.72
C LEU A 474 -7.98 -9.27 19.22
N THR A 475 -9.15 -8.85 18.74
CA THR A 475 -9.87 -7.72 19.34
C THR A 475 -10.65 -8.21 20.56
N VAL A 476 -10.43 -7.57 21.71
CA VAL A 476 -11.13 -7.85 22.97
C VAL A 476 -12.04 -6.66 23.26
N SER A 477 -13.34 -6.87 23.10
CA SER A 477 -14.36 -5.87 23.40
C SER A 477 -15.75 -6.48 23.49
N ASP A 478 -16.43 -6.27 24.61
CA ASP A 478 -17.85 -6.60 24.79
C ASP A 478 -18.73 -5.95 23.71
N THR A 479 -18.47 -4.69 23.36
CA THR A 479 -19.28 -3.95 22.38
C THR A 479 -19.16 -4.51 20.98
N VAL A 480 -17.96 -4.93 20.57
CA VAL A 480 -17.70 -5.49 19.24
C VAL A 480 -18.17 -6.94 19.18
N ALA A 481 -17.92 -7.73 20.23
CA ALA A 481 -18.33 -9.13 20.30
C ALA A 481 -19.86 -9.30 20.28
N ASN A 482 -20.59 -8.35 20.87
CA ASN A 482 -22.06 -8.33 20.85
C ASN A 482 -22.66 -7.63 19.61
N GLY A 483 -21.82 -7.16 18.67
CA GLY A 483 -22.26 -6.51 17.43
C GLY A 483 -22.84 -5.09 17.61
N VAL A 484 -22.62 -4.47 18.77
CA VAL A 484 -23.15 -3.14 19.12
C VAL A 484 -22.26 -2.01 18.57
N GLY A 485 -20.98 -2.28 18.29
CA GLY A 485 -20.05 -1.30 17.72
C GLY A 485 -19.07 -1.92 16.71
N PRO A 486 -18.58 -1.15 15.72
CA PRO A 486 -17.64 -1.67 14.72
C PRO A 486 -16.24 -1.86 15.32
N ASP A 487 -15.54 -2.93 14.92
CA ASP A 487 -14.13 -3.10 15.23
C ASP A 487 -13.29 -2.09 14.42
N ARG A 488 -12.78 -1.06 15.09
CA ARG A 488 -11.88 -0.06 14.48
C ARG A 488 -10.41 -0.41 14.68
N SER A 489 -10.09 -1.12 15.77
CA SER A 489 -8.73 -1.46 16.16
C SER A 489 -8.16 -2.63 15.37
N GLY A 490 -8.95 -3.66 15.12
CA GLY A 490 -8.56 -4.86 14.38
C GLY A 490 -8.10 -4.53 12.96
N PRO A 491 -8.93 -3.87 12.12
CA PRO A 491 -8.53 -3.48 10.77
C PRO A 491 -7.31 -2.56 10.75
N ARG A 492 -7.18 -1.66 11.73
CA ARG A 492 -6.01 -0.79 11.85
C ARG A 492 -4.75 -1.58 12.19
N ALA A 493 -4.80 -2.52 13.11
CA ALA A 493 -3.69 -3.41 13.44
C ALA A 493 -3.27 -4.24 12.21
N VAL A 494 -4.23 -4.78 11.45
CA VAL A 494 -3.97 -5.52 10.21
C VAL A 494 -3.23 -4.63 9.20
N SER A 495 -3.73 -3.42 8.99
CA SER A 495 -3.11 -2.45 8.08
C SER A 495 -1.68 -2.14 8.50
N VAL A 496 -1.42 -1.83 9.78
CA VAL A 496 -0.09 -1.49 10.28
C VAL A 496 0.87 -2.67 10.18
N VAL A 497 0.46 -3.88 10.59
CA VAL A 497 1.31 -5.08 10.49
C VAL A 497 1.66 -5.39 9.03
N ASN A 498 0.71 -5.25 8.11
CA ASN A 498 0.95 -5.50 6.69
C ASN A 498 1.86 -4.43 6.07
N THR A 499 1.68 -3.15 6.42
CA THR A 499 2.56 -2.07 5.98
C THR A 499 3.98 -2.23 6.52
N SER A 500 4.13 -2.73 7.74
CA SER A 500 5.43 -3.00 8.37
C SER A 500 5.94 -4.43 8.15
N SER A 501 5.36 -5.18 7.21
CA SER A 501 5.65 -6.61 6.98
C SER A 501 7.14 -6.88 6.77
N GLU A 502 7.82 -6.08 5.95
CA GLU A 502 9.25 -6.23 5.64
C GLU A 502 10.13 -5.97 6.87
N ALA A 503 9.82 -4.91 7.64
CA ALA A 503 10.50 -4.59 8.89
C ALA A 503 10.33 -5.69 9.95
N LEU A 504 9.22 -6.43 9.91
CA LEU A 504 8.93 -7.57 10.78
C LEU A 504 9.41 -8.93 10.22
N GLY A 505 10.15 -8.94 9.12
CA GLY A 505 10.70 -10.17 8.53
C GLY A 505 9.68 -10.97 7.70
N GLY A 506 8.84 -10.28 6.93
CA GLY A 506 7.79 -10.89 6.12
C GLY A 506 6.56 -11.28 6.93
N ALA A 507 6.17 -10.44 7.90
CA ALA A 507 5.01 -10.69 8.73
C ALA A 507 3.71 -10.63 7.92
N CYS A 508 2.86 -11.64 8.09
CA CYS A 508 1.56 -11.72 7.44
C CYS A 508 0.51 -12.06 8.50
N VAL A 509 -0.57 -11.27 8.53
CA VAL A 509 -1.71 -11.59 9.38
C VAL A 509 -2.44 -12.80 8.80
N VAL A 510 -2.42 -13.92 9.52
CA VAL A 510 -3.02 -15.18 9.07
C VAL A 510 -4.42 -15.41 9.63
N THR A 511 -4.77 -14.74 10.72
CA THR A 511 -6.08 -14.88 11.36
C THR A 511 -6.41 -13.68 12.23
N THR A 512 -7.69 -13.37 12.34
CA THR A 512 -8.25 -12.33 13.20
C THR A 512 -9.47 -12.88 13.92
N ALA A 513 -9.70 -12.49 15.17
CA ALA A 513 -10.91 -12.84 15.89
C ALA A 513 -11.32 -11.72 16.84
N VAL A 514 -12.59 -11.76 17.25
CA VAL A 514 -13.16 -10.86 18.25
C VAL A 514 -13.70 -11.72 19.39
N VAL A 515 -13.43 -11.33 20.63
CA VAL A 515 -13.99 -11.97 21.84
C VAL A 515 -14.49 -10.91 22.83
N PRO A 516 -15.48 -11.24 23.67
CA PRO A 516 -15.87 -10.37 24.78
C PRO A 516 -14.74 -10.31 25.82
N ASP A 517 -14.87 -9.37 26.76
CA ASP A 517 -13.95 -9.15 27.88
C ASP A 517 -14.10 -10.25 28.96
N GLU A 518 -13.92 -11.51 28.54
CA GLU A 518 -14.02 -12.70 29.36
C GLU A 518 -12.69 -13.46 29.39
N VAL A 519 -12.15 -13.67 30.58
CA VAL A 519 -10.84 -14.30 30.80
C VAL A 519 -10.73 -15.66 30.10
N ASP A 520 -11.76 -16.50 30.20
CA ASP A 520 -11.71 -17.84 29.63
C ASP A 520 -11.77 -17.85 28.10
N LYS A 521 -12.55 -16.95 27.50
CA LYS A 521 -12.64 -16.78 26.04
C LYS A 521 -11.33 -16.27 25.45
N ILE A 522 -10.72 -15.28 26.09
CA ILE A 522 -9.41 -14.76 25.69
C ILE A 522 -8.37 -15.89 25.80
N LYS A 523 -8.36 -16.64 26.91
CA LYS A 523 -7.43 -17.77 27.10
C LYS A 523 -7.59 -18.86 26.05
N GLU A 524 -8.82 -19.21 25.68
CA GLU A 524 -9.13 -20.23 24.69
C GLU A 524 -8.51 -19.88 23.33
N VAL A 525 -8.73 -18.65 22.85
CA VAL A 525 -8.18 -18.18 21.57
C VAL A 525 -6.66 -18.08 21.62
N LEU A 526 -6.09 -17.51 22.69
CA LEU A 526 -4.64 -17.42 22.85
C LEU A 526 -3.97 -18.80 22.84
N LYS A 527 -4.52 -19.78 23.56
CA LYS A 527 -4.02 -21.17 23.57
C LYS A 527 -4.15 -21.83 22.20
N LYS A 528 -5.30 -21.68 21.53
CA LYS A 528 -5.52 -22.24 20.20
C LYS A 528 -4.47 -21.71 19.22
N TRP A 529 -4.27 -20.40 19.19
CA TRP A 529 -3.34 -19.77 18.25
C TRP A 529 -1.88 -20.09 18.56
N SER A 530 -1.50 -20.15 19.84
CA SER A 530 -0.12 -20.48 20.23
C SER A 530 0.21 -21.97 20.08
N ASP A 531 -0.68 -22.86 20.54
CA ASP A 531 -0.36 -24.27 20.74
C ASP A 531 -0.75 -25.13 19.53
N ILE A 532 -1.90 -24.80 18.90
CA ILE A 532 -2.46 -25.55 17.77
C ILE A 532 -2.04 -24.93 16.44
N ASP A 533 -2.40 -23.66 16.22
CA ASP A 533 -2.16 -22.99 14.94
C ASP A 533 -0.69 -22.54 14.78
N ARG A 534 0.05 -22.51 15.89
CA ARG A 534 1.48 -22.19 16.00
C ARG A 534 1.84 -20.91 15.26
N VAL A 535 1.11 -19.84 15.58
CA VAL A 535 1.45 -18.49 15.09
C VAL A 535 2.69 -17.96 15.80
N ASP A 536 3.40 -17.04 15.18
CA ASP A 536 4.67 -16.53 15.71
C ASP A 536 4.46 -15.33 16.63
N LEU A 537 3.46 -14.49 16.33
CA LEU A 537 3.11 -13.29 17.08
C LEU A 537 1.59 -13.20 17.24
N ILE A 538 1.13 -12.92 18.46
CA ILE A 538 -0.26 -12.58 18.76
C ILE A 538 -0.31 -11.16 19.33
N LEU A 539 -1.16 -10.32 18.73
CA LEU A 539 -1.47 -8.99 19.22
C LEU A 539 -2.92 -8.99 19.72
N THR A 540 -3.13 -8.70 21.00
CA THR A 540 -4.49 -8.46 21.52
C THR A 540 -4.76 -6.96 21.54
N LEU A 541 -5.97 -6.53 21.20
CA LEU A 541 -6.34 -5.11 21.14
C LEU A 541 -7.49 -4.86 22.11
N GLY A 542 -7.29 -4.01 23.12
CA GLY A 542 -8.32 -3.68 24.10
C GLY A 542 -8.26 -4.50 25.39
N GLY A 543 -9.08 -4.10 26.36
CA GLY A 543 -9.16 -4.72 27.68
C GLY A 543 -7.93 -4.51 28.58
N THR A 544 -7.11 -3.48 28.33
CA THR A 544 -5.86 -3.18 29.07
C THR A 544 -5.99 -2.05 30.09
N GLY A 545 -7.14 -1.38 30.17
CA GLY A 545 -7.40 -0.25 31.08
C GLY A 545 -7.64 -0.67 32.53
N PHE A 546 -8.24 0.21 33.34
CA PHE A 546 -8.51 -0.03 34.77
C PHE A 546 -9.99 -0.39 35.05
N THR A 547 -10.84 -0.47 34.03
CA THR A 547 -12.26 -0.77 34.24
C THR A 547 -12.43 -2.21 34.73
N PRO A 548 -13.52 -2.54 35.45
CA PRO A 548 -13.78 -3.93 35.89
C PRO A 548 -13.88 -4.95 34.75
N ARG A 549 -14.10 -4.49 33.52
CA ARG A 549 -14.15 -5.33 32.32
C ARG A 549 -12.77 -5.49 31.67
N ASP A 550 -11.82 -4.59 31.91
CA ASP A 550 -10.47 -4.75 31.37
C ASP A 550 -9.76 -5.96 32.01
N VAL A 551 -9.71 -7.10 31.33
CA VAL A 551 -9.15 -8.36 31.87
C VAL A 551 -8.10 -9.01 30.96
N THR A 552 -7.72 -8.36 29.87
CA THR A 552 -6.79 -8.90 28.87
C THR A 552 -5.39 -9.21 29.46
N PRO A 553 -4.79 -8.36 30.31
CA PRO A 553 -3.50 -8.66 30.96
C PRO A 553 -3.56 -9.88 31.88
N GLU A 554 -4.62 -10.04 32.66
CA GLU A 554 -4.84 -11.19 33.56
C GLU A 554 -4.95 -12.49 32.76
N ALA A 555 -5.74 -12.47 31.69
CA ALA A 555 -5.90 -13.60 30.79
C ALA A 555 -4.58 -13.99 30.12
N THR A 556 -3.81 -12.99 29.69
CA THR A 556 -2.53 -13.19 29.01
C THR A 556 -1.46 -13.74 29.98
N LYS A 557 -1.23 -13.07 31.12
CA LYS A 557 -0.21 -13.46 32.11
C LYS A 557 -0.39 -14.89 32.62
N ALA A 558 -1.63 -15.34 32.79
CA ALA A 558 -1.93 -16.71 33.20
C ALA A 558 -1.46 -17.79 32.19
N LEU A 559 -1.13 -17.41 30.95
CA LEU A 559 -0.70 -18.32 29.89
C LEU A 559 0.78 -18.21 29.52
N LEU A 560 1.44 -17.14 29.95
CA LEU A 560 2.84 -16.88 29.66
C LEU A 560 3.74 -17.85 30.43
N GLN A 561 4.78 -18.32 29.76
CA GLN A 561 5.84 -19.13 30.37
C GLN A 561 7.08 -18.30 30.68
N LYS A 562 7.27 -17.20 29.93
CA LYS A 562 8.31 -16.21 30.15
C LYS A 562 7.75 -14.81 29.93
N ASP A 563 7.92 -13.94 30.90
CA ASP A 563 7.52 -12.54 30.75
C ASP A 563 8.55 -11.74 29.93
N ALA A 564 8.06 -10.76 29.17
CA ALA A 564 8.86 -9.83 28.38
C ALA A 564 8.49 -8.37 28.72
N PRO A 565 8.68 -7.93 29.98
CA PRO A 565 8.20 -6.63 30.47
C PRO A 565 8.83 -5.43 29.77
N GLY A 566 10.01 -5.60 29.16
CA GLY A 566 10.67 -4.55 28.38
C GLY A 566 9.84 -4.07 27.18
N LEU A 567 9.06 -4.96 26.55
CA LEU A 567 8.19 -4.59 25.43
C LEU A 567 7.03 -3.70 25.92
N SER A 568 6.37 -4.08 27.01
CA SER A 568 5.33 -3.25 27.64
C SER A 568 5.88 -1.91 28.15
N PHE A 569 7.11 -1.87 28.64
CA PHE A 569 7.76 -0.64 29.10
C PHE A 569 8.01 0.33 27.95
N VAL A 570 8.57 -0.13 26.83
CA VAL A 570 8.81 0.71 25.64
C VAL A 570 7.50 1.24 25.08
N MET A 571 6.47 0.39 24.98
CA MET A 571 5.14 0.84 24.54
C MET A 571 4.59 1.94 25.46
N LEU A 572 4.70 1.77 26.78
CA LEU A 572 4.25 2.77 27.75
C LEU A 572 5.04 4.07 27.61
N GLN A 573 6.38 3.99 27.50
CA GLN A 573 7.25 5.14 27.36
C GLN A 573 6.93 5.96 26.11
N GLU A 574 6.72 5.31 24.96
CA GLU A 574 6.37 6.00 23.71
C GLU A 574 4.95 6.56 23.76
N SER A 575 3.98 5.81 24.30
CA SER A 575 2.60 6.28 24.44
C SER A 575 2.48 7.49 25.37
N LEU A 576 3.31 7.58 26.42
CA LEU A 576 3.34 8.72 27.34
C LEU A 576 3.80 10.03 26.69
N LYS A 577 4.51 9.96 25.55
CA LYS A 577 4.85 11.17 24.77
C LYS A 577 3.63 11.75 24.05
N VAL A 578 2.63 10.92 23.78
CA VAL A 578 1.41 11.28 23.05
C VAL A 578 0.29 11.66 24.03
N THR A 579 0.11 10.87 25.08
CA THR A 579 -0.94 11.13 26.06
C THR A 579 -0.54 10.72 27.48
N PRO A 580 -0.78 11.58 28.50
CA PRO A 580 -0.53 11.21 29.88
C PRO A 580 -1.39 10.02 30.34
N PHE A 581 -2.57 9.81 29.74
CA PHE A 581 -3.46 8.71 30.09
C PHE A 581 -2.91 7.32 29.77
N ALA A 582 -1.82 7.23 28.99
CA ALA A 582 -1.13 5.97 28.73
C ALA A 582 -0.67 5.27 30.02
N MET A 583 -0.43 6.02 31.11
CA MET A 583 -0.09 5.48 32.43
C MET A 583 -1.16 4.55 33.02
N LEU A 584 -2.40 4.58 32.49
CA LEU A 584 -3.51 3.74 32.93
C LEU A 584 -3.58 2.40 32.18
N SER A 585 -2.59 2.10 31.33
CA SER A 585 -2.51 0.80 30.65
C SER A 585 -1.78 -0.23 31.51
N ARG A 586 -2.40 -1.40 31.69
CA ARG A 586 -1.84 -2.57 32.37
C ARG A 586 -1.30 -3.63 31.40
N ALA A 587 -0.98 -3.23 30.17
CA ALA A 587 -0.52 -4.12 29.10
C ALA A 587 0.57 -5.10 29.57
N ALA A 588 0.46 -6.36 29.15
CA ALA A 588 1.46 -7.40 29.38
C ALA A 588 2.03 -7.89 28.05
N ALA A 589 3.27 -8.39 28.10
CA ALA A 589 3.90 -9.03 26.96
C ALA A 589 4.75 -10.21 27.45
N GLY A 590 4.79 -11.29 26.67
CA GLY A 590 5.61 -12.45 26.99
C GLY A 590 5.44 -13.60 26.00
N ILE A 591 6.07 -14.72 26.34
CA ILE A 591 6.24 -15.85 25.43
C ILE A 591 5.45 -17.06 25.95
N ARG A 592 4.75 -17.71 25.03
CA ARG A 592 4.14 -19.02 25.19
C ARG A 592 4.55 -19.94 24.05
N GLY A 593 5.25 -21.02 24.36
CA GLY A 593 5.83 -21.94 23.39
C GLY A 593 6.84 -21.21 22.51
N SER A 594 6.54 -21.17 21.22
CA SER A 594 7.30 -20.40 20.21
C SER A 594 6.59 -19.11 19.79
N THR A 595 5.57 -18.68 20.52
CA THR A 595 4.72 -17.54 20.18
C THR A 595 4.96 -16.38 21.14
N LEU A 596 5.18 -15.18 20.59
CA LEU A 596 5.20 -13.94 21.35
C LEU A 596 3.77 -13.37 21.43
N ILE A 597 3.33 -12.99 22.62
CA ILE A 597 2.01 -12.39 22.88
C ILE A 597 2.22 -10.99 23.44
N ILE A 598 1.55 -10.00 22.86
CA ILE A 598 1.66 -8.58 23.28
C ILE A 598 0.25 -7.98 23.38
N ASN A 599 -0.07 -7.40 24.54
CA ASN A 599 -1.32 -6.68 24.73
C ASN A 599 -1.18 -5.22 24.31
N MET A 600 -2.03 -4.78 23.40
CA MET A 600 -2.10 -3.43 22.87
C MET A 600 -3.38 -2.72 23.34
N PRO A 601 -3.38 -1.38 23.42
CA PRO A 601 -4.59 -0.61 23.71
C PRO A 601 -5.69 -0.82 22.65
N GLY A 602 -6.95 -0.56 23.02
CA GLY A 602 -8.09 -0.65 22.10
C GLY A 602 -8.26 0.56 21.17
N ASN A 603 -7.48 1.62 21.35
CA ASN A 603 -7.52 2.81 20.49
C ASN A 603 -6.72 2.55 19.19
N PRO A 604 -7.30 2.73 17.98
CA PRO A 604 -6.63 2.45 16.72
C PRO A 604 -5.31 3.23 16.50
N ASN A 605 -5.22 4.47 16.99
CA ASN A 605 -4.00 5.27 16.85
C ASN A 605 -2.90 4.76 17.79
N ALA A 606 -3.25 4.48 19.04
CA ALA A 606 -2.33 3.90 20.02
C ALA A 606 -1.78 2.54 19.59
N VAL A 607 -2.57 1.73 18.85
CA VAL A 607 -2.09 0.47 18.26
C VAL A 607 -0.97 0.71 17.24
N ALA A 608 -1.14 1.71 16.37
CA ALA A 608 -0.12 2.03 15.37
C ALA A 608 1.18 2.50 16.04
N GLU A 609 1.06 3.40 17.02
CA GLU A 609 2.17 3.93 17.81
C GLU A 609 2.93 2.82 18.54
N CYS A 610 2.21 1.91 19.21
CA CYS A 610 2.81 0.79 19.94
C CYS A 610 3.54 -0.19 19.00
N ILE A 611 2.99 -0.48 17.82
CA ILE A 611 3.67 -1.36 16.86
C ILE A 611 4.95 -0.68 16.36
N GLU A 612 4.89 0.61 15.99
CA GLU A 612 6.03 1.39 15.51
C GLU A 612 7.16 1.43 16.55
N ALA A 613 6.82 1.67 17.82
CA ALA A 613 7.76 1.66 18.95
C ALA A 613 8.51 0.32 19.09
N LEU A 614 7.85 -0.80 18.78
CA LEU A 614 8.42 -2.13 18.92
C LEU A 614 9.17 -2.62 17.69
N LEU A 615 8.97 -2.03 16.51
CA LEU A 615 9.59 -2.45 15.24
C LEU A 615 11.11 -2.73 15.34
N PRO A 616 11.93 -1.87 16.00
CA PRO A 616 13.38 -2.09 16.06
C PRO A 616 13.79 -3.39 16.75
N ALA A 617 12.98 -3.88 17.70
CA ALA A 617 13.29 -5.07 18.50
C ALA A 617 12.50 -6.31 18.06
N LEU A 618 11.32 -6.13 17.48
CA LEU A 618 10.35 -7.20 17.29
C LEU A 618 10.83 -8.28 16.30
N LYS A 619 11.47 -7.90 15.19
CA LYS A 619 12.07 -8.85 14.24
C LYS A 619 13.12 -9.75 14.90
N HIS A 620 13.97 -9.15 15.73
CA HIS A 620 15.04 -9.88 16.41
C HIS A 620 14.46 -10.82 17.49
N ALA A 621 13.50 -10.33 18.28
CA ALA A 621 12.83 -11.13 19.30
C ALA A 621 12.17 -12.39 18.71
N LEU A 622 11.47 -12.26 17.58
CA LEU A 622 10.81 -13.38 16.91
C LEU A 622 11.80 -14.43 16.36
N ARG A 623 12.99 -14.00 15.92
CA ARG A 623 14.08 -14.91 15.52
C ARG A 623 14.69 -15.63 16.72
N GLN A 624 14.94 -14.91 17.82
CA GLN A 624 15.48 -15.49 19.05
C GLN A 624 14.55 -16.56 19.66
N ILE A 625 13.24 -16.30 19.68
CA ILE A 625 12.23 -17.25 20.20
C ILE A 625 12.26 -18.57 19.40
N LYS A 626 12.60 -18.51 18.11
CA LYS A 626 12.76 -19.69 17.23
C LYS A 626 14.13 -20.38 17.34
N GLY A 627 15.02 -19.91 18.19
CA GLY A 627 16.32 -20.52 18.46
C GLY A 627 17.47 -20.05 17.56
N ASP A 628 17.29 -18.98 16.80
CA ASP A 628 18.33 -18.43 15.93
C ASP A 628 19.34 -17.60 16.75
N LYS A 629 20.51 -18.18 17.06
CA LYS A 629 21.48 -17.63 18.02
C LYS A 629 22.44 -16.57 17.45
N ARG A 630 22.28 -16.14 16.20
CA ARG A 630 23.31 -15.31 15.53
C ARG A 630 22.72 -14.20 14.67
N GLU A 631 22.44 -13.07 15.31
CA GLU A 631 22.50 -11.78 14.63
C GLU A 631 22.95 -10.73 15.63
N LYS A 632 24.16 -10.18 15.46
CA LYS A 632 24.55 -8.96 16.14
C LYS A 632 23.89 -7.81 15.39
N HIS A 633 23.09 -7.00 16.08
CA HIS A 633 22.47 -5.81 15.50
C HIS A 633 23.57 -4.93 14.85
N PRO A 634 23.37 -4.32 13.67
CA PRO A 634 24.39 -3.48 13.01
C PRO A 634 24.78 -2.21 13.80
N ARG A 635 24.09 -1.93 14.93
CA ARG A 635 24.43 -0.89 15.92
C ARG A 635 24.88 -1.46 17.27
N HIS A 636 25.08 -2.77 17.40
CA HIS A 636 25.58 -3.38 18.62
C HIS A 636 27.08 -3.09 18.72
N ILE A 637 27.40 -1.93 19.30
CA ILE A 637 28.72 -1.67 19.84
C ILE A 637 28.88 -2.63 21.04
N PRO A 638 29.87 -3.55 21.06
CA PRO A 638 30.17 -4.32 22.26
C PRO A 638 30.24 -3.37 23.47
N HIS A 639 29.75 -3.74 24.65
CA HIS A 639 29.86 -2.86 25.83
C HIS A 639 31.30 -2.41 26.13
N ALA A 640 32.30 -3.15 25.66
CA ALA A 640 33.71 -2.77 25.70
C ALA A 640 34.12 -1.59 24.77
N GLN A 641 33.24 -1.18 23.84
CA GLN A 641 33.51 -0.16 22.81
C GLN A 641 32.47 0.98 22.81
N SER A 642 31.41 0.92 23.64
CA SER A 642 30.52 2.06 23.84
C SER A 642 31.30 3.15 24.57
N GLN A 643 31.26 4.40 24.08
CA GLN A 643 31.86 5.51 24.83
C GLN A 643 31.26 5.53 26.24
N PRO A 644 32.08 5.54 27.30
CA PRO A 644 31.56 5.61 28.65
C PRO A 644 30.80 6.93 28.79
N THR A 645 29.48 6.84 28.98
CA THR A 645 28.75 7.94 29.61
C THR A 645 29.29 8.06 31.02
N ASP A 646 30.12 9.08 31.20
CA ASP A 646 30.84 9.50 32.39
C ASP A 646 29.90 9.81 33.56
N GLN A 647 29.31 8.77 34.14
CA GLN A 647 28.66 8.79 35.45
C GLN A 647 29.14 7.66 36.35
N TRP A 648 29.50 6.49 35.81
CA TRP A 648 29.94 5.38 36.66
C TRP A 648 31.35 5.60 37.23
N GLU A 649 32.34 6.04 36.44
CA GLU A 649 33.70 6.31 36.95
C GLU A 649 33.75 7.45 37.97
N LYS A 650 32.94 8.50 37.77
CA LYS A 650 32.76 9.58 38.76
C LYS A 650 32.08 9.09 40.03
N SER A 651 31.01 8.30 39.91
CA SER A 651 30.29 7.74 41.07
C SER A 651 31.12 6.71 41.83
N PHE A 652 31.89 5.88 41.12
CA PHE A 652 32.82 4.91 41.70
C PHE A 652 33.98 5.60 42.40
N LYS A 653 34.61 6.62 41.79
CA LYS A 653 35.67 7.42 42.43
C LYS A 653 35.16 8.20 43.64
N SER A 654 33.95 8.78 43.59
CA SER A 654 33.34 9.43 44.76
C SER A 654 32.94 8.44 45.87
N ALA A 655 32.57 7.21 45.54
CA ALA A 655 32.24 6.18 46.53
C ALA A 655 33.48 5.50 47.15
N THR A 656 34.62 5.51 46.45
CA THR A 656 35.88 4.89 46.92
C THR A 656 36.89 5.86 47.50
N SER A 657 36.66 7.18 47.40
CA SER A 657 37.49 8.22 48.04
C SER A 657 37.02 8.63 49.44
N GLY A 658 36.13 7.84 50.05
CA GLY A 658 35.70 7.97 51.43
C GLY A 658 36.06 6.74 52.28
N CYS A 659 37.34 6.37 52.32
CA CYS A 659 37.98 5.56 53.36
C CYS A 659 39.48 5.87 53.42
#